data_AF-A0A8G2A3X9-F1
#
_entry.id   AF-A0A8G2A3X9-F1
#
_cell.length_a   1.000
_cell.length_b   1.000
_cell.length_c   1.000
_cell.angle_alpha   90.00
_cell.angle_beta   90.00
_cell.angle_gamma   90.00
#
_symmetry.space_group_name_H-M   'P 1'
#
loop_
_entity.id
_entity.type
_entity.pdbx_description
1 polymer ?
#
loop_
_entity_poly.entity_id
_entity_poly.type
_entity_poly.pdbx_seq_one_letter_code
_entity_poly.pdbx_strand_id
1 'polypeptide(L)'
;MSNSKEPIRELECKFDDNGHPSWSSFPSHKNCQVRGGCDLPPHLPGIIILVHGVNSTGEWFESAEESLCVGLNKRLGLEKPYLLIKNKYKSDSVVSTTPLVERDVTNTKESNSPVIRFYWGYSSPKGNEDKYVIPLANRKGVDYHQLKMQGVSHENIIAQGPFFWGGGPFQNGTNNLHSLWSEKGFKERVAGIKVQWFNEDKDRLLTNAPPRKYYAHAAKRLADLVDSIRKKYPKDTVTIVSHSQGTMIAMAAVAIAEQAPDALFVLNSPYALDHNDLNGTSLPADECISPEGRQNTLSAIIDKVASRKNHLSSLGYEGFCVGQTADKKNWRPDVTLSDENGTSLTERDNHGRTYIYFCPHDRVMGSRPLRSIGWQGLPNDSQGYPHPLLKKHQGNLFQRMLARSTPCGEAPNPVTPFAKLPDGKPFWDDKGDQYQSSSFIYPDPPEWQTVFINAEKVPEPIDATKLANFDVTRVGMEHDARQIDGWGEFNPDKKNKNDNTYDNYINLYPNQDIVIGFKNVGTEAEPRLIPVSREETFEEKDLRLRTYVSQPTDHSTLPMRADFMSQVVAYDLPIGYCDATWDKEFMADLRRKADWVQGEDPYLFSGIPDKVPEPDLISRDTVIDEFNKAQSKLSAYRSVNKA
;
A
#
# COMPACT_ATOMS: atom_id res chain seq x y z
N MET A 1 9.31 -33.27 18.77
CA MET A 1 10.25 -34.19 19.45
C MET A 1 9.87 -35.62 19.06
N SER A 2 10.80 -36.42 18.57
CA SER A 2 10.54 -37.83 18.27
C SER A 2 10.38 -38.60 19.59
N ASN A 3 9.35 -39.43 19.72
CA ASN A 3 9.13 -40.33 20.86
C ASN A 3 10.12 -41.53 20.88
N SER A 4 11.32 -41.35 20.32
CA SER A 4 12.39 -42.34 20.38
C SER A 4 12.93 -42.41 21.80
N LYS A 5 13.01 -43.63 22.37
CA LYS A 5 13.62 -43.89 23.68
C LYS A 5 15.15 -43.95 23.63
N GLU A 6 15.75 -43.65 22.48
CA GLU A 6 17.21 -43.67 22.30
C GLU A 6 17.83 -42.43 22.97
N PRO A 7 18.95 -42.59 23.71
CA PRO A 7 19.66 -41.47 24.32
C PRO A 7 20.15 -40.46 23.27
N ILE A 8 20.09 -39.17 23.61
CA ILE A 8 20.55 -38.06 22.77
C ILE A 8 21.81 -37.45 23.40
N ARG A 9 22.84 -37.25 22.58
CA ARG A 9 23.98 -36.39 22.88
C ARG A 9 23.68 -35.01 22.34
N GLU A 10 23.60 -34.04 23.25
CA GLU A 10 23.48 -32.63 22.90
C GLU A 10 24.77 -32.16 22.21
N LEU A 11 24.60 -31.51 21.07
CA LEU A 11 25.66 -30.96 20.24
C LEU A 11 25.65 -29.44 20.36
N GLU A 12 26.83 -28.86 20.43
CA GLU A 12 27.00 -27.41 20.39
C GLU A 12 26.68 -26.89 18.98
N CYS A 13 25.70 -25.97 18.89
CA CYS A 13 25.42 -25.25 17.66
C CYS A 13 26.39 -24.07 17.51
N LYS A 14 27.12 -24.02 16.40
CA LYS A 14 28.03 -22.92 16.05
C LYS A 14 27.52 -22.20 14.81
N PHE A 15 27.58 -20.88 14.85
CA PHE A 15 27.23 -20.05 13.70
C PHE A 15 28.50 -19.54 13.04
N ASP A 16 28.55 -19.63 11.70
CA ASP A 16 29.58 -18.91 10.95
C ASP A 16 29.30 -17.38 10.98
N ASP A 17 30.22 -16.59 10.41
CA ASP A 17 30.08 -15.13 10.34
C ASP A 17 28.80 -14.71 9.60
N ASN A 18 28.33 -15.54 8.65
CA ASN A 18 27.11 -15.32 7.89
C ASN A 18 25.83 -15.77 8.63
N GLY A 19 25.96 -16.43 9.77
CA GLY A 19 24.84 -16.89 10.58
C GLY A 19 24.34 -18.29 10.24
N HIS A 20 25.04 -19.08 9.42
CA HIS A 20 24.65 -20.46 9.15
C HIS A 20 24.96 -21.36 10.34
N PRO A 21 23.99 -22.17 10.82
CA PRO A 21 24.23 -23.11 11.89
C PRO A 21 25.05 -24.31 11.41
N SER A 22 25.97 -24.77 12.26
CA SER A 22 26.77 -25.96 12.06
C SER A 22 26.95 -26.70 13.39
N TRP A 23 27.05 -28.03 13.33
CA TRP A 23 27.27 -28.87 14.50
C TRP A 23 28.11 -30.08 14.10
N SER A 24 28.90 -30.58 15.06
CA SER A 24 29.73 -31.77 14.87
C SER A 24 29.39 -32.82 15.92
N SER A 25 29.11 -34.04 15.48
CA SER A 25 28.99 -35.20 16.35
C SER A 25 30.15 -36.17 16.14
N PHE A 26 30.23 -37.19 16.98
CA PHE A 26 31.21 -38.28 16.84
C PHE A 26 30.49 -39.64 16.91
N PRO A 27 30.98 -40.67 16.20
CA PRO A 27 30.32 -41.96 16.14
C PRO A 27 30.27 -42.62 17.53
N SER A 28 29.15 -43.28 17.81
CA SER A 28 29.00 -44.16 18.97
C SER A 28 29.33 -45.59 18.57
N HIS A 29 29.80 -46.40 19.53
CA HIS A 29 30.03 -47.83 19.29
C HIS A 29 28.73 -48.50 18.82
N LYS A 30 28.79 -49.50 17.92
CA LYS A 30 27.61 -50.15 17.31
C LYS A 30 26.56 -50.71 18.29
N ASN A 31 26.98 -51.00 19.53
CA ASN A 31 26.10 -51.50 20.60
C ASN A 31 25.46 -50.37 21.45
N CYS A 32 25.80 -49.11 21.20
CA CYS A 32 25.24 -47.92 21.87
C CYS A 32 24.56 -47.03 20.83
N GLN A 33 23.23 -47.06 20.78
CA GLN A 33 22.43 -46.20 19.93
C GLN A 33 22.26 -44.82 20.61
N VAL A 34 23.21 -43.92 20.38
CA VAL A 34 23.14 -42.52 20.83
C VAL A 34 23.06 -41.62 19.61
N ARG A 35 22.01 -40.81 19.51
CA ARG A 35 21.87 -39.80 18.43
C ARG A 35 22.50 -38.48 18.83
N GLY A 36 22.98 -37.71 17.86
CA GLY A 36 23.31 -36.30 18.08
C GLY A 36 22.03 -35.46 17.95
N GLY A 37 21.80 -34.56 18.89
CA GLY A 37 20.74 -33.55 18.83
C GLY A 37 21.33 -32.16 18.95
N CYS A 38 20.87 -31.22 18.13
CA CYS A 38 21.32 -29.83 18.12
C CYS A 38 20.09 -28.93 18.13
N ASP A 39 20.02 -28.00 19.08
CA ASP A 39 18.93 -27.04 19.15
C ASP A 39 19.28 -25.80 18.32
N LEU A 40 18.41 -25.50 17.36
CA LEU A 40 18.50 -24.30 16.53
C LEU A 40 17.62 -23.18 17.11
N PRO A 41 18.02 -21.91 16.98
CA PRO A 41 17.14 -20.80 17.32
C PRO A 41 15.86 -20.87 16.48
N PRO A 42 14.74 -20.31 16.97
CA PRO A 42 13.50 -20.29 16.18
C PRO A 42 13.73 -19.56 14.85
N HIS A 43 13.08 -20.05 13.80
CA HIS A 43 12.99 -19.32 12.53
C HIS A 43 12.22 -18.03 12.75
N LEU A 44 12.46 -17.03 11.90
CA LEU A 44 11.48 -15.97 11.70
C LEU A 44 10.15 -16.59 11.24
N PRO A 45 9.00 -15.93 11.47
CA PRO A 45 7.69 -16.45 11.06
C PRO A 45 7.47 -16.54 9.54
N GLY A 46 8.44 -16.10 8.74
CA GLY A 46 8.36 -15.86 7.31
C GLY A 46 8.94 -14.48 6.97
N ILE A 47 9.09 -14.20 5.68
CA ILE A 47 9.52 -12.90 5.16
C ILE A 47 8.28 -12.07 4.82
N ILE A 48 8.19 -10.87 5.38
CA ILE A 48 7.07 -9.93 5.16
C ILE A 48 7.58 -8.74 4.35
N ILE A 49 7.08 -8.57 3.13
CA ILE A 49 7.47 -7.46 2.25
C ILE A 49 6.42 -6.36 2.35
N LEU A 50 6.81 -5.19 2.87
CA LEU A 50 5.95 -4.00 2.91
C LEU A 50 6.12 -3.19 1.62
N VAL A 51 5.01 -2.77 0.99
CA VAL A 51 4.99 -2.02 -0.28
C VAL A 51 4.16 -0.74 -0.14
N HIS A 52 4.78 0.42 -0.31
CA HIS A 52 4.11 1.72 -0.15
C HIS A 52 3.37 2.19 -1.41
N GLY A 53 2.54 3.23 -1.27
CA GLY A 53 1.73 3.83 -2.33
C GLY A 53 2.46 4.82 -3.24
N VAL A 54 1.68 5.54 -4.07
CA VAL A 54 2.15 6.72 -4.81
C VAL A 54 2.38 7.89 -3.87
N ASN A 55 3.22 8.85 -4.29
CA ASN A 55 3.48 10.06 -3.53
C ASN A 55 3.88 9.79 -2.07
N SER A 56 4.60 8.69 -1.86
CA SER A 56 4.96 8.17 -0.55
C SER A 56 6.42 7.74 -0.58
N THR A 57 7.11 7.99 0.52
CA THR A 57 8.49 7.55 0.73
C THR A 57 8.56 6.43 1.77
N GLY A 58 7.42 5.77 2.03
CA GLY A 58 7.30 4.69 3.01
C GLY A 58 7.23 5.19 4.46
N GLU A 59 6.62 6.35 4.68
CA GLU A 59 6.48 7.01 5.98
C GLU A 59 5.76 6.16 7.04
N TRP A 60 4.95 5.18 6.62
CA TRP A 60 4.24 4.26 7.52
C TRP A 60 5.03 2.99 7.85
N PHE A 61 6.12 2.68 7.15
CA PHE A 61 6.80 1.40 7.28
C PHE A 61 7.35 1.13 8.68
N GLU A 62 7.90 2.15 9.34
CA GLU A 62 8.46 1.98 10.69
C GLU A 62 7.36 1.59 11.70
N SER A 63 6.25 2.33 11.71
CA SER A 63 5.14 2.09 12.64
C SER A 63 4.47 0.74 12.39
N ALA A 64 4.28 0.37 11.11
CA ALA A 64 3.76 -0.94 10.74
C ALA A 64 4.71 -2.07 11.14
N GLU A 65 6.00 -1.96 10.87
CA GLU A 65 6.99 -2.97 11.21
C GLU A 65 7.08 -3.17 12.73
N GLU A 66 7.09 -2.08 13.51
CA GLU A 66 7.07 -2.13 14.97
C GLU A 66 5.85 -2.88 15.49
N SER A 67 4.66 -2.49 15.01
CA SER A 67 3.39 -3.05 15.47
C SER A 67 3.23 -4.51 15.05
N LEU A 68 3.70 -4.89 13.86
CA LEU A 68 3.77 -6.29 13.42
C LEU A 68 4.70 -7.11 14.31
N CYS A 69 5.89 -6.59 14.64
CA CYS A 69 6.81 -7.29 15.56
C CYS A 69 6.15 -7.50 16.93
N VAL A 70 5.48 -6.49 17.48
CA VAL A 70 4.74 -6.59 18.75
C VAL A 70 3.65 -7.66 18.68
N GLY A 71 2.80 -7.62 17.64
CA GLY A 71 1.72 -8.59 17.46
C GLY A 71 2.21 -10.02 17.27
N LEU A 72 3.26 -10.21 16.45
CA LEU A 72 3.86 -11.51 16.19
C LEU A 72 4.58 -12.06 17.43
N ASN A 73 5.28 -11.24 18.20
CA ASN A 73 5.87 -11.65 19.47
C ASN A 73 4.81 -12.21 20.43
N LYS A 74 3.65 -11.55 20.50
CA LYS A 74 2.50 -12.01 21.30
C LYS A 74 1.91 -13.30 20.74
N ARG A 75 1.60 -13.36 19.44
CA ARG A 75 1.03 -14.53 18.76
C ARG A 75 1.90 -15.78 18.90
N LEU A 76 3.22 -15.61 18.84
CA LEU A 76 4.20 -16.71 18.83
C LEU A 76 4.83 -16.98 20.21
N GLY A 77 4.39 -16.28 21.27
CA GLY A 77 4.93 -16.46 22.63
C GLY A 77 6.45 -16.25 22.71
N LEU A 78 6.99 -15.32 21.91
CA LEU A 78 8.42 -15.06 21.84
C LEU A 78 8.87 -14.25 23.06
N GLU A 79 9.97 -14.67 23.66
CA GLU A 79 10.61 -14.03 24.81
C GLU A 79 12.09 -13.74 24.49
N LYS A 80 12.75 -12.92 25.30
CA LYS A 80 14.20 -12.66 25.13
C LYS A 80 14.99 -13.97 25.22
N PRO A 81 16.01 -14.19 24.37
CA PRO A 81 16.59 -13.24 23.40
C PRO A 81 15.95 -13.27 22.00
N TYR A 82 14.86 -14.00 21.78
CA TYR A 82 14.29 -14.30 20.45
C TYR A 82 13.20 -13.32 19.98
N LEU A 83 13.03 -12.19 20.66
CA LEU A 83 12.05 -11.19 20.27
C LEU A 83 12.31 -10.69 18.85
N LEU A 84 11.24 -10.55 18.08
CA LEU A 84 11.25 -9.81 16.83
C LEU A 84 11.35 -8.32 17.15
N ILE A 85 12.33 -7.66 16.53
CA ILE A 85 12.65 -6.25 16.76
C ILE A 85 12.81 -5.59 15.40
N LYS A 86 12.08 -4.49 15.18
CA LYS A 86 12.10 -3.71 13.93
C LYS A 86 13.52 -3.36 13.48
N ASN A 87 13.73 -3.30 12.18
CA ASN A 87 14.93 -2.72 11.61
C ASN A 87 14.99 -1.21 11.91
N LYS A 88 16.21 -0.69 12.08
CA LYS A 88 16.48 0.73 12.30
C LYS A 88 17.17 1.33 11.09
N TYR A 89 16.55 2.34 10.49
CA TYR A 89 17.08 3.09 9.37
C TYR A 89 17.38 4.54 9.78
N LYS A 90 18.35 5.20 9.14
CA LYS A 90 18.67 6.62 9.41
C LYS A 90 17.45 7.53 9.22
N SER A 91 16.57 7.18 8.29
CA SER A 91 15.38 7.94 7.95
C SER A 91 14.26 7.87 9.00
N ASP A 92 14.23 6.83 9.84
CA ASP A 92 13.08 6.54 10.72
C ASP A 92 12.71 7.72 11.63
N SER A 93 13.70 8.40 12.21
CA SER A 93 13.48 9.54 13.11
C SER A 93 13.02 10.82 12.42
N VAL A 94 13.08 10.90 11.08
CA VAL A 94 12.86 12.15 10.33
C VAL A 94 11.93 12.01 9.13
N VAL A 95 11.57 10.81 8.67
CA VAL A 95 10.76 10.61 7.45
C VAL A 95 9.37 11.28 7.56
N SER A 96 8.85 11.40 8.78
CA SER A 96 7.58 12.08 9.06
C SER A 96 7.66 13.61 8.93
N THR A 97 8.85 14.21 8.94
CA THR A 97 9.05 15.67 8.80
C THR A 97 9.85 16.04 7.55
N THR A 98 10.70 15.14 7.08
CA THR A 98 11.55 15.25 5.90
C THR A 98 11.40 13.96 5.10
N PRO A 99 10.44 13.88 4.15
CA PRO A 99 10.10 12.63 3.49
C PRO A 99 11.23 12.06 2.62
N LEU A 100 12.17 12.90 2.19
CA LEU A 100 13.27 12.53 1.30
C LEU A 100 14.58 12.55 2.06
N VAL A 101 14.94 11.43 2.69
CA VAL A 101 16.20 11.27 3.42
C VAL A 101 16.83 9.94 3.05
N GLU A 102 18.15 9.87 3.14
CA GLU A 102 18.90 8.65 2.91
C GLU A 102 18.49 7.54 3.90
N ARG A 103 18.25 6.34 3.37
CA ARG A 103 17.65 5.21 4.09
C ARG A 103 18.68 4.16 4.51
N ASP A 104 19.89 4.56 4.89
CA ASP A 104 20.91 3.60 5.29
C ASP A 104 20.53 2.87 6.59
N VAL A 105 20.80 1.57 6.64
CA VAL A 105 20.64 0.76 7.87
C VAL A 105 21.75 1.14 8.86
N THR A 106 21.39 1.49 10.09
CA THR A 106 22.35 2.03 11.08
C THR A 106 22.99 0.97 11.97
N ASN A 107 22.26 -0.10 12.32
CA ASN A 107 22.79 -1.19 13.14
C ASN A 107 21.96 -2.48 12.97
N THR A 108 22.56 -3.52 12.39
CA THR A 108 21.92 -4.84 12.19
C THR A 108 22.11 -5.81 13.35
N LYS A 109 22.93 -5.47 14.37
CA LYS A 109 23.26 -6.41 15.46
C LYS A 109 22.13 -6.62 16.48
N GLU A 110 21.16 -5.71 16.53
CA GLU A 110 20.03 -5.75 17.47
C GLU A 110 18.67 -6.02 16.80
N SER A 111 18.58 -5.96 15.46
CA SER A 111 17.32 -6.18 14.76
C SER A 111 17.14 -7.67 14.41
N ASN A 112 15.93 -8.17 14.62
CA ASN A 112 15.52 -9.53 14.27
C ASN A 112 14.15 -9.49 13.59
N SER A 113 14.02 -8.57 12.62
CA SER A 113 12.74 -8.29 11.97
C SER A 113 12.51 -9.20 10.77
N PRO A 114 11.30 -9.80 10.64
CA PRO A 114 10.88 -10.51 9.43
C PRO A 114 10.58 -9.58 8.25
N VAL A 115 10.61 -8.25 8.47
CA VAL A 115 10.15 -7.28 7.48
C VAL A 115 11.24 -6.84 6.51
N ILE A 116 10.89 -6.77 5.23
CA ILE A 116 11.63 -6.11 4.16
C ILE A 116 10.78 -4.94 3.65
N ARG A 117 11.34 -3.73 3.64
CA ARG A 117 10.68 -2.51 3.12
C ARG A 117 10.99 -2.37 1.63
N PHE A 118 9.99 -2.46 0.77
CA PHE A 118 10.13 -2.34 -0.68
C PHE A 118 9.80 -0.93 -1.15
N TYR A 119 10.80 -0.27 -1.76
CA TYR A 119 10.70 1.09 -2.26
C TYR A 119 10.75 1.13 -3.78
N TRP A 120 9.89 1.97 -4.34
CA TRP A 120 9.76 2.19 -5.77
C TRP A 120 9.41 3.65 -6.07
N GLY A 121 9.47 4.07 -7.34
CA GLY A 121 9.11 5.43 -7.70
C GLY A 121 9.40 5.78 -9.16
N TYR A 122 9.29 7.08 -9.43
CA TYR A 122 9.62 7.66 -10.72
C TYR A 122 11.01 8.27 -10.69
N SER A 123 11.89 7.92 -11.63
CA SER A 123 13.16 8.61 -11.87
C SER A 123 13.09 9.34 -13.20
N SER A 124 13.49 10.61 -13.20
CA SER A 124 13.51 11.39 -14.44
C SER A 124 14.70 11.00 -15.30
N PRO A 125 14.52 10.77 -16.61
CA PRO A 125 15.65 10.73 -17.53
C PRO A 125 16.42 12.05 -17.48
N LYS A 126 17.75 11.95 -17.57
CA LYS A 126 18.64 13.11 -17.56
C LYS A 126 18.25 14.11 -18.66
N GLY A 127 18.01 15.36 -18.29
CA GLY A 127 17.59 16.44 -19.18
C GLY A 127 16.08 16.55 -19.39
N ASN A 128 15.28 15.66 -18.78
CA ASN A 128 13.82 15.69 -18.82
C ASN A 128 13.18 16.05 -17.46
N GLU A 129 13.94 16.54 -16.50
CA GLU A 129 13.46 16.88 -15.15
C GLU A 129 12.35 17.95 -15.19
N ASP A 130 12.42 18.88 -16.15
CA ASP A 130 11.41 19.93 -16.38
C ASP A 130 10.23 19.48 -17.24
N LYS A 131 10.22 18.24 -17.74
CA LYS A 131 9.18 17.75 -18.68
C LYS A 131 7.81 17.62 -18.00
N TYR A 132 7.79 17.32 -16.71
CA TYR A 132 6.59 17.11 -15.92
C TYR A 132 6.64 17.98 -14.67
N VAL A 133 5.50 18.55 -14.29
CA VAL A 133 5.35 19.38 -13.08
C VAL A 133 5.07 18.45 -11.90
N ILE A 134 6.12 17.82 -11.39
CA ILE A 134 6.07 16.82 -10.32
C ILE A 134 7.20 17.07 -9.32
N PRO A 135 7.05 16.66 -8.05
CA PRO A 135 8.14 16.74 -7.09
C PRO A 135 9.32 15.88 -7.53
N LEU A 136 10.54 16.35 -7.30
CA LEU A 136 11.78 15.67 -7.68
C LEU A 136 12.90 16.02 -6.68
N ALA A 137 13.55 15.01 -6.13
CA ALA A 137 14.69 15.20 -5.24
C ALA A 137 15.77 14.13 -5.47
N ASN A 138 16.99 14.43 -5.04
CA ASN A 138 18.08 13.47 -5.05
C ASN A 138 18.11 12.63 -3.76
N ARG A 139 19.07 11.69 -3.68
CA ARG A 139 19.23 10.79 -2.53
C ARG A 139 19.41 11.48 -1.17
N LYS A 140 19.91 12.71 -1.18
CA LYS A 140 20.15 13.51 0.02
C LYS A 140 18.93 14.36 0.41
N GLY A 141 17.83 14.26 -0.31
CA GLY A 141 16.64 15.09 -0.08
C GLY A 141 16.72 16.49 -0.66
N VAL A 142 17.70 16.77 -1.52
CA VAL A 142 17.80 18.10 -2.15
C VAL A 142 16.77 18.18 -3.27
N ASP A 143 15.82 19.11 -3.13
CA ASP A 143 14.73 19.37 -4.07
C ASP A 143 15.24 20.09 -5.34
N TYR A 144 14.89 19.54 -6.50
CA TYR A 144 15.26 20.05 -7.82
C TYR A 144 14.72 21.47 -8.08
N HIS A 145 13.45 21.70 -7.75
CA HIS A 145 12.74 22.95 -8.03
C HIS A 145 13.19 24.07 -7.09
N GLN A 146 13.57 23.72 -5.85
CA GLN A 146 14.16 24.65 -4.91
C GLN A 146 15.51 25.18 -5.40
N LEU A 147 16.39 24.31 -5.93
CA LEU A 147 17.66 24.73 -6.53
C LEU A 147 17.44 25.65 -7.73
N LYS A 148 16.43 25.34 -8.56
CA LYS A 148 16.06 26.16 -9.72
C LYS A 148 15.58 27.54 -9.29
N MET A 149 14.73 27.62 -8.26
CA MET A 149 14.28 28.88 -7.68
C MET A 149 15.43 29.73 -7.13
N GLN A 150 16.44 29.08 -6.52
CA GLN A 150 17.64 29.75 -6.00
C GLN A 150 18.60 30.25 -7.10
N GLY A 151 18.26 30.05 -8.38
CA GLY A 151 19.07 30.51 -9.51
C GLY A 151 20.32 29.66 -9.76
N VAL A 152 20.39 28.44 -9.22
CA VAL A 152 21.48 27.51 -9.52
C VAL A 152 21.42 27.13 -10.99
N SER A 153 22.57 27.16 -11.68
CA SER A 153 22.62 26.81 -13.11
C SER A 153 22.16 25.37 -13.33
N HIS A 154 21.45 25.12 -14.45
CA HIS A 154 20.92 23.80 -14.77
C HIS A 154 22.02 22.71 -14.76
N GLU A 155 23.21 23.00 -15.27
CA GLU A 155 24.36 22.09 -15.24
C GLU A 155 24.74 21.66 -13.81
N ASN A 156 24.79 22.61 -12.87
CA ASN A 156 25.11 22.35 -11.47
C ASN A 156 23.98 21.62 -10.74
N ILE A 157 22.73 21.80 -11.15
CA ILE A 157 21.59 21.03 -10.61
C ILE A 157 21.71 19.57 -11.08
N ILE A 158 21.83 19.34 -12.38
CA ILE A 158 21.89 18.00 -12.96
C ILE A 158 23.11 17.20 -12.44
N ALA A 159 24.23 17.86 -12.14
CA ALA A 159 25.39 17.23 -11.51
C ALA A 159 25.12 16.65 -10.11
N GLN A 160 24.04 17.10 -9.43
CA GLN A 160 23.62 16.60 -8.11
C GLN A 160 22.58 15.48 -8.20
N GLY A 161 22.16 15.08 -9.41
CA GLY A 161 21.21 13.99 -9.62
C GLY A 161 21.77 12.59 -9.27
N PRO A 162 21.02 11.52 -9.58
CA PRO A 162 19.72 11.53 -10.25
C PRO A 162 18.61 12.12 -9.37
N PHE A 163 17.59 12.68 -10.02
CA PHE A 163 16.39 13.21 -9.36
C PHE A 163 15.20 12.26 -9.56
N PHE A 164 14.53 11.94 -8.47
CA PHE A 164 13.44 10.97 -8.43
C PHE A 164 12.34 11.38 -7.44
N TRP A 165 11.25 10.64 -7.45
CA TRP A 165 10.16 10.77 -6.49
C TRP A 165 9.64 9.42 -6.03
N GLY A 166 9.58 9.23 -4.70
CA GLY A 166 9.06 8.02 -4.07
C GLY A 166 7.60 7.76 -4.45
N GLY A 167 7.30 6.55 -4.90
CA GLY A 167 5.98 6.14 -5.37
C GLY A 167 5.57 6.75 -6.70
N GLY A 168 6.34 7.71 -7.23
CA GLY A 168 5.97 8.49 -8.39
C GLY A 168 4.80 9.46 -8.11
N PRO A 169 4.45 10.29 -9.11
CA PRO A 169 3.50 11.39 -8.93
C PRO A 169 2.09 10.92 -8.58
N PHE A 170 1.45 11.62 -7.62
CA PHE A 170 0.11 11.30 -7.10
C PHE A 170 -0.93 11.10 -8.22
N GLN A 171 -1.01 12.06 -9.13
CA GLN A 171 -1.99 12.08 -10.21
C GLN A 171 -1.81 10.94 -11.21
N ASN A 172 -0.67 10.25 -11.20
CA ASN A 172 -0.39 9.15 -12.10
C ASN A 172 -0.88 7.79 -11.59
N GLY A 173 -1.61 7.77 -10.47
CA GLY A 173 -2.32 6.59 -9.99
C GLY A 173 -3.26 5.99 -11.04
N THR A 174 -3.64 4.72 -10.86
CA THR A 174 -4.60 4.04 -11.76
C THR A 174 -5.42 3.00 -11.01
N ASN A 175 -6.60 2.67 -11.53
CA ASN A 175 -7.56 1.77 -10.90
C ASN A 175 -7.69 0.40 -11.58
N ASN A 176 -6.83 0.09 -12.55
CA ASN A 176 -6.78 -1.20 -13.26
C ASN A 176 -5.33 -1.62 -13.54
N LEU A 177 -5.08 -2.93 -13.62
CA LEU A 177 -3.71 -3.44 -13.77
C LEU A 177 -3.10 -3.19 -15.15
N HIS A 178 -3.92 -3.22 -16.22
CA HIS A 178 -3.44 -3.02 -17.60
C HIS A 178 -2.71 -1.67 -17.75
N SER A 179 -3.25 -0.61 -17.14
CA SER A 179 -2.65 0.72 -17.16
C SER A 179 -1.21 0.79 -16.60
N LEU A 180 -0.72 -0.18 -15.83
CA LEU A 180 0.68 -0.19 -15.35
C LEU A 180 1.68 -0.33 -16.50
N TRP A 181 1.25 -0.86 -17.65
CA TRP A 181 2.06 -0.96 -18.87
C TRP A 181 1.87 0.19 -19.85
N SER A 182 1.07 1.20 -19.48
CA SER A 182 0.71 2.29 -20.38
C SER A 182 1.93 3.12 -20.81
N GLU A 183 1.98 3.41 -22.11
CA GLU A 183 2.89 4.40 -22.73
C GLU A 183 2.51 5.85 -22.39
N LYS A 184 1.39 6.04 -21.68
CA LYS A 184 0.82 7.34 -21.35
C LYS A 184 0.71 7.46 -19.83
N GLY A 185 0.85 8.70 -19.35
CA GLY A 185 0.52 9.06 -17.99
C GLY A 185 -0.81 9.80 -17.92
N PHE A 186 -1.15 10.26 -16.71
CA PHE A 186 -2.26 11.20 -16.51
C PHE A 186 -2.12 12.44 -17.38
N LYS A 187 -3.25 12.91 -17.94
CA LYS A 187 -3.34 14.12 -18.74
C LYS A 187 -4.13 15.17 -17.99
N GLU A 188 -3.57 16.37 -17.86
CA GLU A 188 -4.24 17.49 -17.16
C GLU A 188 -5.49 17.99 -17.88
N ARG A 189 -5.61 17.70 -19.18
CA ARG A 189 -6.72 18.14 -20.03
C ARG A 189 -7.49 16.96 -20.60
N VAL A 190 -8.78 16.95 -20.33
CA VAL A 190 -9.76 16.00 -20.88
C VAL A 190 -10.74 16.79 -21.72
N ALA A 191 -10.92 16.41 -22.99
CA ALA A 191 -11.76 17.13 -23.96
C ALA A 191 -11.48 18.67 -24.02
N GLY A 192 -10.23 19.07 -23.81
CA GLY A 192 -9.79 20.48 -23.83
C GLY A 192 -9.90 21.22 -22.48
N ILE A 193 -10.60 20.65 -21.50
CA ILE A 193 -10.86 21.24 -20.19
C ILE A 193 -9.81 20.78 -19.18
N LYS A 194 -9.26 21.72 -18.38
CA LYS A 194 -8.29 21.38 -17.32
C LYS A 194 -9.00 20.70 -16.14
N VAL A 195 -8.58 19.50 -15.78
CA VAL A 195 -9.12 18.73 -14.64
C VAL A 195 -8.91 19.49 -13.32
N GLN A 196 -7.78 20.17 -13.16
CA GLN A 196 -7.46 20.99 -11.98
C GLN A 196 -8.52 22.07 -11.67
N TRP A 197 -9.28 22.55 -12.66
CA TRP A 197 -10.34 23.55 -12.42
C TRP A 197 -11.54 23.02 -11.64
N PHE A 198 -11.71 21.70 -11.61
CA PHE A 198 -12.77 21.02 -10.87
C PHE A 198 -12.20 20.21 -9.70
N ASN A 199 -10.92 20.39 -9.40
CA ASN A 199 -10.28 19.73 -8.28
C ASN A 199 -10.63 20.46 -6.98
N GLU A 200 -11.39 19.78 -6.13
CA GLU A 200 -11.80 20.30 -4.82
C GLU A 200 -10.67 20.24 -3.79
N ASP A 201 -9.69 19.35 -4.00
CA ASP A 201 -8.52 19.17 -3.13
C ASP A 201 -7.35 20.04 -3.62
N LYS A 202 -7.29 21.29 -3.16
CA LYS A 202 -6.27 22.26 -3.61
C LYS A 202 -4.84 21.90 -3.24
N ASP A 203 -4.64 21.00 -2.30
CA ASP A 203 -3.36 20.43 -1.88
C ASP A 203 -2.85 19.33 -2.84
N ARG A 204 -3.68 18.90 -3.81
CA ARG A 204 -3.32 17.86 -4.78
C ARG A 204 -3.19 18.45 -6.18
N LEU A 205 -1.96 18.62 -6.66
CA LEU A 205 -1.74 19.19 -7.98
C LEU A 205 -1.98 18.17 -9.11
N LEU A 206 -2.93 18.44 -10.01
CA LEU A 206 -3.24 17.59 -11.17
C LEU A 206 -2.65 18.16 -12.47
N THR A 207 -1.44 17.73 -12.79
CA THR A 207 -0.67 18.12 -14.00
C THR A 207 -0.31 16.89 -14.85
N ASN A 208 0.13 17.09 -16.09
CA ASN A 208 0.60 15.97 -16.92
C ASN A 208 1.65 15.11 -16.20
N ALA A 209 1.50 13.79 -16.32
CA ALA A 209 2.39 12.83 -15.68
C ALA A 209 3.14 11.95 -16.70
N PRO A 210 4.27 11.34 -16.29
CA PRO A 210 5.05 10.43 -17.14
C PRO A 210 4.30 9.13 -17.49
N PRO A 211 4.71 8.43 -18.56
CA PRO A 211 4.26 7.07 -18.85
C PRO A 211 4.35 6.14 -17.64
N ARG A 212 3.42 5.19 -17.52
CA ARG A 212 3.28 4.34 -16.33
C ARG A 212 4.21 3.11 -16.31
N LYS A 213 5.04 2.88 -17.33
CA LYS A 213 5.96 1.73 -17.39
C LYS A 213 6.86 1.53 -16.17
N TYR A 214 7.17 2.58 -15.40
CA TYR A 214 7.93 2.43 -14.16
C TYR A 214 7.18 1.63 -13.08
N TYR A 215 5.84 1.57 -13.15
CA TYR A 215 5.05 0.67 -12.32
C TYR A 215 5.32 -0.80 -12.70
N ALA A 216 5.29 -1.12 -14.00
CA ALA A 216 5.60 -2.48 -14.46
C ALA A 216 7.04 -2.89 -14.09
N HIS A 217 8.00 -1.97 -14.20
CA HIS A 217 9.38 -2.16 -13.72
C HIS A 217 9.44 -2.47 -12.23
N ALA A 218 8.76 -1.68 -11.40
CA ALA A 218 8.69 -1.92 -9.96
C ALA A 218 8.01 -3.26 -9.62
N ALA A 219 6.95 -3.64 -10.34
CA ALA A 219 6.29 -4.93 -10.19
C ALA A 219 7.22 -6.11 -10.54
N LYS A 220 8.03 -5.97 -11.60
CA LYS A 220 9.04 -6.97 -11.95
C LYS A 220 10.11 -7.11 -10.87
N ARG A 221 10.59 -6.01 -10.30
CA ARG A 221 11.55 -6.03 -9.18
C ARG A 221 10.99 -6.73 -7.94
N LEU A 222 9.72 -6.49 -7.61
CA LEU A 222 9.06 -7.18 -6.51
C LEU A 222 8.88 -8.67 -6.79
N ALA A 223 8.49 -9.03 -8.02
CA ALA A 223 8.40 -10.43 -8.46
C ALA A 223 9.75 -11.14 -8.35
N ASP A 224 10.83 -10.50 -8.82
CA ASP A 224 12.19 -11.05 -8.74
C ASP A 224 12.68 -11.24 -7.31
N LEU A 225 12.24 -10.37 -6.39
CA LEU A 225 12.55 -10.51 -4.97
C LEU A 225 11.89 -11.77 -4.39
N VAL A 226 10.61 -12.00 -4.71
CA VAL A 226 9.87 -13.21 -4.30
C VAL A 226 10.50 -14.47 -4.92
N ASP A 227 10.77 -14.45 -6.22
CA ASP A 227 11.36 -15.58 -6.94
C ASP A 227 12.78 -15.89 -6.44
N SER A 228 13.58 -14.87 -6.09
CA SER A 228 14.91 -15.04 -5.49
C SER A 228 14.86 -15.76 -4.15
N ILE A 229 13.92 -15.39 -3.27
CA ILE A 229 13.67 -16.09 -2.01
C ILE A 229 13.33 -17.55 -2.28
N ARG A 230 12.37 -17.80 -3.19
CA ARG A 230 11.89 -19.14 -3.49
C ARG A 230 12.91 -20.04 -4.16
N LYS A 231 13.79 -19.47 -4.98
CA LYS A 231 14.84 -20.23 -5.67
C LYS A 231 15.92 -20.67 -4.69
N LYS A 232 16.29 -19.83 -3.73
CA LYS A 232 17.33 -20.14 -2.74
C LYS A 232 16.79 -20.94 -1.56
N TYR A 233 15.63 -20.54 -1.03
CA TYR A 233 14.94 -21.13 0.11
C TYR A 233 13.49 -21.49 -0.27
N PRO A 234 13.26 -22.61 -0.99
CA PRO A 234 11.94 -22.95 -1.51
C PRO A 234 10.87 -23.19 -0.44
N LYS A 235 11.29 -23.52 0.78
CA LYS A 235 10.40 -23.75 1.92
C LYS A 235 9.91 -22.47 2.57
N ASP A 236 10.60 -21.35 2.38
CA ASP A 236 10.39 -20.14 3.17
C ASP A 236 9.05 -19.50 2.91
N THR A 237 8.36 -19.05 3.96
CA THR A 237 7.08 -18.36 3.82
C THR A 237 7.31 -16.91 3.39
N VAL A 238 6.59 -16.44 2.36
CA VAL A 238 6.72 -15.07 1.84
C VAL A 238 5.36 -14.39 1.75
N THR A 239 5.22 -13.24 2.37
CA THR A 239 3.98 -12.44 2.38
C THR A 239 4.23 -11.05 1.82
N ILE A 240 3.29 -10.53 1.03
CA ILE A 240 3.31 -9.14 0.59
C ILE A 240 2.19 -8.37 1.29
N VAL A 241 2.55 -7.33 2.04
CA VAL A 241 1.62 -6.36 2.62
C VAL A 241 1.77 -5.03 1.91
N SER A 242 0.72 -4.62 1.22
CA SER A 242 0.79 -3.49 0.28
C SER A 242 -0.32 -2.47 0.55
N HIS A 243 -0.01 -1.20 0.30
CA HIS A 243 -0.93 -0.09 0.54
C HIS A 243 -1.11 0.78 -0.71
N SER A 244 -2.33 1.28 -0.94
CA SER A 244 -2.64 2.22 -2.02
C SER A 244 -2.19 1.70 -3.40
N GLN A 245 -1.55 2.52 -4.23
CA GLN A 245 -0.97 2.10 -5.51
C GLN A 245 0.08 0.98 -5.39
N GLY A 246 0.70 0.80 -4.22
CA GLY A 246 1.55 -0.35 -3.93
C GLY A 246 0.81 -1.68 -4.04
N THR A 247 -0.51 -1.69 -3.84
CA THR A 247 -1.35 -2.88 -4.07
C THR A 247 -1.43 -3.26 -5.55
N MET A 248 -1.38 -2.28 -6.45
CA MET A 248 -1.35 -2.51 -7.89
C MET A 248 -0.01 -3.12 -8.29
N ILE A 249 1.09 -2.61 -7.73
CA ILE A 249 2.44 -3.17 -7.87
C ILE A 249 2.47 -4.61 -7.35
N ALA A 250 1.91 -4.87 -6.17
CA ALA A 250 1.88 -6.19 -5.56
C ALA A 250 1.07 -7.21 -6.39
N MET A 251 -0.13 -6.84 -6.85
CA MET A 251 -0.93 -7.71 -7.72
C MET A 251 -0.24 -7.95 -9.08
N ALA A 252 0.34 -6.92 -9.69
CA ALA A 252 1.12 -7.09 -10.92
C ALA A 252 2.37 -7.97 -10.69
N ALA A 253 3.05 -7.84 -9.54
CA ALA A 253 4.17 -8.70 -9.18
C ALA A 253 3.71 -10.16 -9.03
N VAL A 254 2.54 -10.42 -8.43
CA VAL A 254 1.95 -11.77 -8.40
C VAL A 254 1.69 -12.28 -9.81
N ALA A 255 1.17 -11.46 -10.72
CA ALA A 255 0.97 -11.87 -12.12
C ALA A 255 2.29 -12.26 -12.81
N ILE A 256 3.35 -11.49 -12.58
CA ILE A 256 4.67 -11.65 -13.22
C ILE A 256 5.47 -12.81 -12.62
N ALA A 257 5.47 -12.97 -11.29
CA ALA A 257 6.36 -13.89 -10.58
C ALA A 257 6.19 -15.33 -11.05
N GLU A 258 7.29 -16.09 -11.11
CA GLU A 258 7.23 -17.52 -11.38
C GLU A 258 6.51 -18.25 -10.24
N GLN A 259 6.79 -17.86 -9.00
CA GLN A 259 6.19 -18.42 -7.81
C GLN A 259 5.39 -17.36 -7.03
N ALA A 260 4.15 -17.69 -6.69
CA ALA A 260 3.29 -16.80 -5.91
C ALA A 260 3.81 -16.61 -4.46
N PRO A 261 3.60 -15.44 -3.84
CA PRO A 261 3.70 -15.31 -2.39
C PRO A 261 2.65 -16.20 -1.72
N ASP A 262 2.87 -16.57 -0.46
CA ASP A 262 1.92 -17.39 0.29
C ASP A 262 0.72 -16.59 0.79
N ALA A 263 0.85 -15.27 0.91
CA ALA A 263 -0.29 -14.40 1.18
C ALA A 263 -0.10 -13.02 0.57
N LEU A 264 -1.22 -12.38 0.24
CA LEU A 264 -1.28 -11.04 -0.35
C LEU A 264 -2.27 -10.17 0.44
N PHE A 265 -1.82 -9.02 0.92
CA PHE A 265 -2.66 -8.05 1.60
C PHE A 265 -2.72 -6.76 0.80
N VAL A 266 -3.93 -6.33 0.47
CA VAL A 266 -4.18 -5.09 -0.26
C VAL A 266 -4.96 -4.11 0.64
N LEU A 267 -4.25 -3.10 1.15
CA LEU A 267 -4.78 -2.07 2.04
C LEU A 267 -5.12 -0.83 1.22
N ASN A 268 -6.34 -0.31 1.34
CA ASN A 268 -6.77 0.92 0.65
C ASN A 268 -6.49 0.86 -0.87
N SER A 269 -6.69 -0.30 -1.48
CA SER A 269 -6.36 -0.49 -2.90
C SER A 269 -7.19 0.41 -3.83
N PRO A 270 -6.58 1.10 -4.80
CA PRO A 270 -7.28 1.86 -5.83
C PRO A 270 -7.89 0.97 -6.92
N TYR A 271 -7.68 -0.35 -6.89
CA TYR A 271 -8.28 -1.27 -7.83
C TYR A 271 -9.81 -1.16 -7.80
N ALA A 272 -10.43 -0.82 -8.91
CA ALA A 272 -11.88 -0.69 -9.01
C ALA A 272 -12.45 -1.83 -9.84
N LEU A 273 -13.54 -2.44 -9.36
CA LEU A 273 -14.25 -3.48 -10.09
C LEU A 273 -15.16 -2.92 -11.17
N ASP A 274 -15.69 -1.72 -10.95
CA ASP A 274 -16.59 -1.07 -11.89
C ASP A 274 -15.86 -0.06 -12.77
N HIS A 275 -16.42 0.15 -13.96
CA HIS A 275 -16.04 1.24 -14.83
C HIS A 275 -16.85 2.49 -14.41
N ASN A 276 -16.18 3.52 -13.88
CA ASN A 276 -16.87 4.79 -13.67
C ASN A 276 -17.04 5.56 -14.99
N ASP A 277 -18.07 6.39 -15.05
CA ASP A 277 -18.45 7.19 -16.23
C ASP A 277 -17.36 8.18 -16.67
N LEU A 278 -16.39 8.48 -15.80
CA LEU A 278 -15.28 9.41 -16.06
C LEU A 278 -14.08 8.71 -16.73
N ASN A 279 -13.94 7.39 -16.61
CA ASN A 279 -12.83 6.63 -17.19
C ASN A 279 -12.83 6.74 -18.73
N GLY A 280 -13.99 6.66 -19.36
CA GLY A 280 -14.13 6.78 -20.82
C GLY A 280 -13.69 8.13 -21.41
N THR A 281 -13.56 9.16 -20.57
CA THR A 281 -13.07 10.49 -20.98
C THR A 281 -11.62 10.75 -20.58
N SER A 282 -11.16 10.13 -19.49
CA SER A 282 -9.83 10.36 -18.90
C SER A 282 -8.77 9.34 -19.30
N LEU A 283 -9.18 8.12 -19.70
CA LEU A 283 -8.28 7.04 -20.10
C LEU A 283 -8.32 6.81 -21.62
N PRO A 284 -7.22 6.32 -22.21
CA PRO A 284 -7.24 5.73 -23.54
C PRO A 284 -8.27 4.59 -23.64
N ALA A 285 -8.89 4.41 -24.82
CA ALA A 285 -9.95 3.43 -25.01
C ALA A 285 -9.50 1.98 -24.72
N ASP A 286 -8.24 1.66 -25.01
CA ASP A 286 -7.58 0.39 -24.70
C ASP A 286 -7.32 0.17 -23.20
N GLU A 287 -7.34 1.24 -22.40
CA GLU A 287 -7.23 1.17 -20.93
C GLU A 287 -8.60 1.17 -20.22
N CYS A 288 -9.70 1.30 -20.96
CA CYS A 288 -11.05 1.23 -20.45
C CYS A 288 -11.50 -0.23 -20.25
N ILE A 289 -10.80 -0.95 -19.36
CA ILE A 289 -11.08 -2.35 -19.04
C ILE A 289 -12.49 -2.50 -18.45
N SER A 290 -13.20 -3.51 -18.95
CA SER A 290 -14.58 -3.81 -18.58
C SER A 290 -14.69 -4.33 -17.13
N PRO A 291 -15.87 -4.21 -16.49
CA PRO A 291 -16.08 -4.78 -15.15
C PRO A 291 -15.82 -6.29 -15.08
N GLU A 292 -16.22 -7.04 -16.10
CA GLU A 292 -15.93 -8.47 -16.21
C GLU A 292 -14.41 -8.73 -16.32
N GLY A 293 -13.70 -7.96 -17.16
CA GLY A 293 -12.23 -8.06 -17.29
C GLY A 293 -11.50 -7.76 -15.99
N ARG A 294 -11.95 -6.75 -15.23
CA ARG A 294 -11.43 -6.41 -13.90
C ARG A 294 -11.68 -7.56 -12.91
N GLN A 295 -12.91 -8.06 -12.81
CA GLN A 295 -13.22 -9.19 -11.93
C GLN A 295 -12.42 -10.46 -12.29
N ASN A 296 -12.24 -10.75 -13.57
CA ASN A 296 -11.45 -11.88 -14.05
C ASN A 296 -9.97 -11.74 -13.67
N THR A 297 -9.41 -10.54 -13.83
CA THR A 297 -8.02 -10.25 -13.43
C THR A 297 -7.83 -10.44 -11.93
N LEU A 298 -8.68 -9.83 -11.10
CA LEU A 298 -8.59 -9.98 -9.64
C LEU A 298 -8.77 -11.44 -9.23
N SER A 299 -9.73 -12.15 -9.83
CA SER A 299 -9.94 -13.58 -9.61
C SER A 299 -8.69 -14.39 -9.92
N ALA A 300 -8.03 -14.15 -11.05
CA ALA A 300 -6.87 -14.91 -11.47
C ALA A 300 -5.65 -14.67 -10.55
N ILE A 301 -5.50 -13.45 -10.03
CA ILE A 301 -4.50 -13.15 -8.99
C ILE A 301 -4.78 -13.95 -7.73
N ILE A 302 -6.03 -13.95 -7.25
CA ILE A 302 -6.44 -14.70 -6.06
C ILE A 302 -6.19 -16.20 -6.27
N ASP A 303 -6.56 -16.75 -7.44
CA ASP A 303 -6.31 -18.15 -7.79
C ASP A 303 -4.81 -18.48 -7.76
N LYS A 304 -3.96 -17.57 -8.25
CA LYS A 304 -2.50 -17.75 -8.25
C LYS A 304 -1.94 -17.77 -6.82
N VAL A 305 -2.38 -16.88 -5.94
CA VAL A 305 -2.02 -16.92 -4.51
C VAL A 305 -2.55 -18.20 -3.86
N ALA A 306 -3.80 -18.57 -4.12
CA ALA A 306 -4.46 -19.75 -3.57
C ALA A 306 -3.76 -21.07 -3.90
N SER A 307 -2.96 -21.11 -4.98
CA SER A 307 -2.10 -22.26 -5.28
C SER A 307 -1.13 -22.62 -4.14
N ARG A 308 -0.87 -21.68 -3.22
CA ARG A 308 0.01 -21.82 -2.05
C ARG A 308 -0.68 -22.34 -0.79
N LYS A 309 -1.99 -22.59 -0.84
CA LYS A 309 -2.80 -22.97 0.34
C LYS A 309 -2.23 -24.12 1.17
N ASN A 310 -1.64 -25.12 0.51
CA ASN A 310 -1.11 -26.30 1.18
C ASN A 310 0.42 -26.26 1.36
N HIS A 311 1.07 -25.09 1.19
CA HIS A 311 2.52 -24.99 1.21
C HIS A 311 3.10 -25.51 2.53
N LEU A 312 2.70 -24.93 3.67
CA LEU A 312 3.19 -25.35 4.99
C LEU A 312 2.83 -26.81 5.30
N SER A 313 1.56 -27.18 5.11
CA SER A 313 1.09 -28.54 5.40
C SER A 313 1.77 -29.62 4.56
N SER A 314 2.18 -29.31 3.31
CA SER A 314 2.93 -30.22 2.45
C SER A 314 4.37 -30.45 2.90
N LEU A 315 4.98 -29.50 3.61
CA LEU A 315 6.31 -29.62 4.19
C LEU A 315 6.30 -30.43 5.48
N GLY A 316 5.16 -30.46 6.18
CA GLY A 316 5.03 -31.00 7.52
C GLY A 316 5.60 -30.08 8.60
N TYR A 317 5.61 -30.58 9.83
CA TYR A 317 6.00 -29.79 11.02
C TYR A 317 7.27 -30.31 11.71
N GLU A 318 8.00 -31.22 11.06
CA GLU A 318 9.25 -31.75 11.62
C GLU A 318 10.34 -30.67 11.57
N GLY A 319 10.95 -30.37 12.72
CA GLY A 319 11.91 -29.28 12.85
C GLY A 319 11.31 -27.88 12.73
N PHE A 320 9.98 -27.76 12.60
CA PHE A 320 9.31 -26.47 12.57
C PHE A 320 9.30 -25.84 13.98
N CYS A 321 10.03 -24.75 14.11
CA CYS A 321 10.18 -23.99 15.34
C CYS A 321 10.17 -22.50 15.00
N VAL A 322 9.08 -21.81 15.31
CA VAL A 322 8.85 -20.37 15.05
C VAL A 322 8.38 -19.63 16.29
N GLY A 323 8.01 -20.36 17.33
CA GLY A 323 7.36 -19.84 18.52
C GLY A 323 6.84 -20.96 19.41
N GLN A 324 6.17 -20.56 20.48
CA GLN A 324 5.59 -21.46 21.47
C GLN A 324 4.20 -21.02 21.92
N THR A 325 3.41 -21.98 22.35
CA THR A 325 2.13 -21.77 23.03
C THR A 325 2.34 -21.46 24.52
N ALA A 326 1.27 -21.06 25.22
CA ALA A 326 1.30 -20.76 26.65
C ALA A 326 1.75 -21.96 27.53
N ASP A 327 1.48 -23.19 27.10
CA ASP A 327 1.94 -24.43 27.75
C ASP A 327 3.36 -24.87 27.31
N LYS A 328 4.13 -23.95 26.69
CA LYS A 328 5.54 -24.14 26.28
C LYS A 328 5.74 -25.28 25.28
N LYS A 329 4.75 -25.55 24.42
CA LYS A 329 4.89 -26.43 23.25
C LYS A 329 5.16 -25.61 22.00
N ASN A 330 5.74 -26.23 20.97
CA ASN A 330 5.95 -25.55 19.67
C ASN A 330 4.63 -25.03 19.11
N TRP A 331 4.63 -23.78 18.66
CA TRP A 331 3.51 -23.20 17.90
C TRP A 331 3.26 -24.02 16.64
N ARG A 332 1.98 -24.23 16.29
CA ARG A 332 1.53 -24.87 15.05
C ARG A 332 0.19 -24.27 14.63
N PRO A 333 -0.19 -24.37 13.34
CA PRO A 333 -1.47 -23.85 12.86
C PRO A 333 -2.71 -24.59 13.37
N ASP A 334 -2.56 -25.67 14.14
CA ASP A 334 -3.63 -26.47 14.74
C ASP A 334 -3.74 -26.35 16.27
N VAL A 335 -2.94 -25.46 16.88
CA VAL A 335 -3.01 -25.20 18.33
C VAL A 335 -4.20 -24.31 18.69
N THR A 336 -4.57 -24.33 19.95
CA THR A 336 -5.54 -23.38 20.51
C THR A 336 -4.77 -22.25 21.18
N LEU A 337 -5.01 -21.03 20.74
CA LEU A 337 -4.58 -19.82 21.42
C LEU A 337 -5.56 -19.50 22.54
N SER A 338 -5.07 -19.05 23.68
CA SER A 338 -5.88 -18.49 24.75
C SER A 338 -5.69 -16.98 24.76
N ASP A 339 -6.79 -16.22 24.78
CA ASP A 339 -6.70 -14.78 25.07
C ASP A 339 -6.46 -14.53 26.57
N GLU A 340 -6.19 -13.28 26.94
CA GLU A 340 -5.98 -12.86 28.33
C GLU A 340 -7.24 -13.03 29.21
N ASN A 341 -8.41 -13.20 28.60
CA ASN A 341 -9.71 -13.40 29.26
C ASN A 341 -10.12 -14.88 29.36
N GLY A 342 -9.29 -15.81 28.88
CA GLY A 342 -9.55 -17.26 28.89
C GLY A 342 -10.38 -17.78 27.71
N THR A 343 -10.72 -16.97 26.71
CA THR A 343 -11.36 -17.42 25.48
C THR A 343 -10.35 -18.21 24.64
N SER A 344 -10.72 -19.42 24.27
CA SER A 344 -9.91 -20.30 23.42
C SER A 344 -10.28 -20.11 21.95
N LEU A 345 -9.30 -19.73 21.12
CA LEU A 345 -9.45 -19.57 19.68
C LEU A 345 -8.48 -20.51 18.96
N THR A 346 -9.00 -21.33 18.04
CA THR A 346 -8.15 -22.20 17.21
C THR A 346 -7.29 -21.34 16.28
N GLU A 347 -5.98 -21.59 16.30
CA GLU A 347 -5.02 -21.04 15.34
C GLU A 347 -5.32 -21.58 13.93
N ARG A 348 -4.67 -21.03 12.92
CA ARG A 348 -4.94 -21.40 11.53
C ARG A 348 -3.73 -21.26 10.64
N ASP A 349 -3.77 -22.03 9.56
CA ASP A 349 -2.90 -21.83 8.41
C ASP A 349 -3.51 -20.77 7.48
N ASN A 350 -2.78 -19.68 7.28
CA ASN A 350 -3.18 -18.57 6.42
C ASN A 350 -2.48 -18.59 5.04
N HIS A 351 -1.74 -19.65 4.70
CA HIS A 351 -1.16 -19.78 3.36
C HIS A 351 -2.27 -19.84 2.30
N GLY A 352 -1.98 -19.30 1.11
CA GLY A 352 -2.90 -19.19 -0.02
C GLY A 352 -3.97 -18.10 0.10
N ARG A 353 -3.89 -17.21 1.10
CA ARG A 353 -4.94 -16.22 1.36
C ARG A 353 -4.62 -14.84 0.79
N THR A 354 -5.64 -14.20 0.25
CA THR A 354 -5.66 -12.79 -0.16
C THR A 354 -6.60 -12.00 0.75
N TYR A 355 -6.12 -10.91 1.32
CA TYR A 355 -6.88 -10.04 2.22
C TYR A 355 -7.10 -8.65 1.61
N ILE A 356 -8.36 -8.22 1.53
CA ILE A 356 -8.76 -6.86 1.18
C ILE A 356 -9.07 -6.12 2.48
N TYR A 357 -8.24 -5.14 2.83
CA TYR A 357 -8.51 -4.24 3.94
C TYR A 357 -8.93 -2.88 3.39
N PHE A 358 -10.10 -2.43 3.84
CA PHE A 358 -10.73 -1.23 3.30
C PHE A 358 -11.25 -0.32 4.40
N CYS A 359 -11.41 0.96 4.06
CA CYS A 359 -11.80 2.01 4.97
C CYS A 359 -12.88 2.90 4.31
N PRO A 360 -14.11 2.96 4.86
CA PRO A 360 -15.17 3.83 4.35
C PRO A 360 -14.84 5.32 4.43
N HIS A 361 -13.92 5.70 5.32
CA HIS A 361 -13.47 7.08 5.53
C HIS A 361 -12.35 7.51 4.58
N ASP A 362 -11.80 6.56 3.80
CA ASP A 362 -10.77 6.86 2.82
C ASP A 362 -11.34 7.71 1.67
N ARG A 363 -11.12 9.02 1.79
CA ARG A 363 -11.63 10.00 0.83
C ARG A 363 -10.99 9.82 -0.53
N VAL A 364 -9.68 9.53 -0.60
CA VAL A 364 -9.01 9.35 -1.90
C VAL A 364 -9.68 8.20 -2.66
N MET A 365 -9.82 7.04 -2.02
CA MET A 365 -10.38 5.85 -2.64
C MET A 365 -11.90 5.93 -2.86
N GLY A 366 -12.62 6.72 -2.04
CA GLY A 366 -14.05 6.95 -2.15
C GLY A 366 -14.47 8.01 -3.17
N SER A 367 -13.51 8.77 -3.71
CA SER A 367 -13.77 9.74 -4.78
C SER A 367 -14.38 9.06 -6.00
N ARG A 368 -15.30 9.75 -6.69
CA ARG A 368 -16.03 9.26 -7.86
C ARG A 368 -15.13 8.68 -8.97
N PRO A 369 -13.93 9.24 -9.27
CA PRO A 369 -13.01 8.68 -10.27
C PRO A 369 -12.37 7.33 -9.86
N LEU A 370 -12.50 6.91 -8.61
CA LEU A 370 -11.94 5.66 -8.11
C LEU A 370 -13.03 4.68 -7.66
N ARG A 371 -13.75 4.98 -6.58
CA ARG A 371 -14.73 4.07 -5.93
C ARG A 371 -14.22 2.63 -5.86
N SER A 372 -13.02 2.48 -5.32
CA SER A 372 -12.25 1.25 -5.39
C SER A 372 -12.57 0.24 -4.28
N ILE A 373 -12.02 -0.98 -4.40
CA ILE A 373 -12.11 -2.01 -3.34
C ILE A 373 -11.45 -1.55 -2.03
N GLY A 374 -10.53 -0.58 -2.07
CA GLY A 374 -9.92 0.01 -0.88
C GLY A 374 -10.84 0.91 -0.06
N TRP A 375 -11.92 1.39 -0.66
CA TRP A 375 -12.94 2.19 0.02
C TRP A 375 -14.11 1.33 0.49
N GLN A 376 -14.65 0.50 -0.40
CA GLN A 376 -15.89 -0.25 -0.17
C GLN A 376 -15.76 -1.76 -0.04
N GLY A 377 -14.54 -2.30 -0.18
CA GLY A 377 -14.32 -3.74 -0.24
C GLY A 377 -15.06 -4.36 -1.42
N LEU A 378 -15.66 -5.52 -1.18
CA LEU A 378 -16.58 -6.22 -2.07
C LEU A 378 -18.00 -6.13 -1.49
N PRO A 379 -18.81 -5.14 -1.89
CA PRO A 379 -20.11 -4.88 -1.28
C PRO A 379 -21.11 -6.00 -1.59
N ASN A 380 -22.08 -6.17 -0.69
CA ASN A 380 -23.26 -6.97 -0.97
C ASN A 380 -24.10 -6.28 -2.06
N ASP A 381 -24.92 -7.04 -2.78
CA ASP A 381 -25.88 -6.47 -3.72
C ASP A 381 -27.08 -5.80 -3.00
N SER A 382 -27.98 -5.19 -3.77
CA SER A 382 -29.17 -4.51 -3.24
C SER A 382 -30.17 -5.43 -2.52
N GLN A 383 -30.00 -6.75 -2.65
CA GLN A 383 -30.81 -7.77 -1.98
C GLN A 383 -30.11 -8.32 -0.72
N GLY A 384 -28.88 -7.86 -0.45
CA GLY A 384 -28.06 -8.28 0.68
C GLY A 384 -27.25 -9.55 0.42
N TYR A 385 -27.15 -10.03 -0.83
CA TYR A 385 -26.32 -11.20 -1.15
C TYR A 385 -24.84 -10.80 -1.23
N PRO A 386 -23.92 -11.64 -0.69
CA PRO A 386 -22.50 -11.39 -0.79
C PRO A 386 -21.97 -11.33 -2.21
N HIS A 387 -20.96 -10.47 -2.41
CA HIS A 387 -20.29 -10.32 -3.70
C HIS A 387 -19.84 -11.69 -4.28
N PRO A 388 -20.07 -11.97 -5.58
CA PRO A 388 -19.77 -13.27 -6.19
C PRO A 388 -18.32 -13.76 -6.01
N LEU A 389 -17.34 -12.85 -6.01
CA LEU A 389 -15.93 -13.20 -5.80
C LEU A 389 -15.65 -13.82 -4.42
N LEU A 390 -16.34 -13.37 -3.36
CA LEU A 390 -16.20 -13.95 -2.01
C LEU A 390 -16.71 -15.40 -1.98
N LYS A 391 -17.77 -15.67 -2.73
CA LYS A 391 -18.33 -17.02 -2.87
C LYS A 391 -17.42 -17.92 -3.72
N LYS A 392 -16.90 -17.40 -4.85
CA LYS A 392 -15.99 -18.15 -5.74
C LYS A 392 -14.70 -18.55 -5.02
N HIS A 393 -14.13 -17.63 -4.24
CA HIS A 393 -12.84 -17.79 -3.58
C HIS A 393 -12.96 -18.10 -2.09
N GLN A 394 -14.02 -18.80 -1.70
CA GLN A 394 -14.26 -19.15 -0.30
C GLN A 394 -13.06 -19.91 0.29
N GLY A 395 -12.52 -19.39 1.40
CA GLY A 395 -11.34 -19.94 2.07
C GLY A 395 -10.00 -19.41 1.56
N ASN A 396 -9.99 -18.58 0.50
CA ASN A 396 -8.78 -17.95 -0.05
C ASN A 396 -8.89 -16.43 -0.18
N LEU A 397 -10.11 -15.86 -0.23
CA LEU A 397 -10.34 -14.41 -0.26
C LEU A 397 -11.06 -13.94 0.99
N PHE A 398 -10.48 -12.95 1.66
CA PHE A 398 -11.01 -12.39 2.90
C PHE A 398 -11.03 -10.88 2.85
N GLN A 399 -11.96 -10.26 3.59
CA GLN A 399 -11.98 -8.81 3.74
C GLN A 399 -12.29 -8.37 5.17
N ARG A 400 -11.69 -7.25 5.57
CA ARG A 400 -11.95 -6.55 6.83
C ARG A 400 -12.17 -5.08 6.58
N MET A 401 -13.03 -4.49 7.39
CA MET A 401 -13.34 -3.06 7.37
C MET A 401 -12.83 -2.41 8.65
N LEU A 402 -12.16 -1.28 8.50
CA LEU A 402 -11.83 -0.40 9.62
C LEU A 402 -12.63 0.89 9.45
N ALA A 403 -13.53 1.16 10.41
CA ALA A 403 -14.47 2.27 10.31
C ALA A 403 -14.85 2.80 11.68
N ARG A 404 -15.26 4.07 11.75
CA ARG A 404 -15.78 4.67 12.96
C ARG A 404 -16.88 3.84 13.61
N SER A 405 -16.74 3.64 14.92
CA SER A 405 -17.69 2.92 15.77
C SER A 405 -18.06 1.50 15.28
N THR A 406 -17.18 0.85 14.52
CA THR A 406 -17.39 -0.51 14.01
C THR A 406 -16.24 -1.39 14.45
N PRO A 407 -16.47 -2.51 15.16
CA PRO A 407 -15.37 -3.34 15.64
C PRO A 407 -14.64 -4.02 14.47
N CYS A 408 -13.34 -4.27 14.63
CA CYS A 408 -12.53 -4.94 13.62
C CYS A 408 -11.81 -6.14 14.23
N GLY A 409 -11.88 -7.29 13.56
CA GLY A 409 -11.32 -8.54 14.08
C GLY A 409 -12.35 -9.45 14.76
N GLU A 410 -13.63 -9.08 14.79
CA GLU A 410 -14.71 -9.93 15.33
C GLU A 410 -15.07 -11.10 14.40
N ALA A 411 -15.99 -11.95 14.85
CA ALA A 411 -16.51 -13.05 14.04
C ALA A 411 -17.16 -12.55 12.73
N PRO A 412 -17.15 -13.37 11.65
CA PRO A 412 -17.71 -12.99 10.36
C PRO A 412 -19.14 -12.45 10.46
N ASN A 413 -19.42 -11.34 9.78
CA ASN A 413 -20.73 -10.71 9.74
C ASN A 413 -21.16 -10.44 8.28
N PRO A 414 -22.21 -11.13 7.77
CA PRO A 414 -22.65 -11.02 6.38
C PRO A 414 -23.27 -9.68 6.01
N VAL A 415 -23.69 -8.87 6.99
CA VAL A 415 -24.47 -7.65 6.77
C VAL A 415 -23.88 -6.47 7.54
N THR A 416 -22.55 -6.36 7.54
CA THR A 416 -21.86 -5.26 8.23
C THR A 416 -22.29 -3.92 7.59
N PRO A 417 -22.77 -2.95 8.37
CA PRO A 417 -23.19 -1.66 7.84
C PRO A 417 -22.04 -0.90 7.18
N PHE A 418 -22.26 -0.35 5.98
CA PHE A 418 -21.28 0.49 5.27
C PHE A 418 -21.79 1.92 5.08
N ALA A 419 -22.95 2.08 4.44
CA ALA A 419 -23.50 3.41 4.17
C ALA A 419 -24.03 4.11 5.43
N LYS A 420 -24.58 3.35 6.37
CA LYS A 420 -25.11 3.85 7.65
C LYS A 420 -24.32 3.24 8.79
N LEU A 421 -23.22 3.89 9.17
CA LEU A 421 -22.37 3.43 10.25
C LEU A 421 -23.09 3.54 11.62
N PRO A 422 -22.70 2.72 12.63
CA PRO A 422 -23.48 2.55 13.86
C PRO A 422 -23.63 3.80 14.75
N ASP A 423 -22.85 4.84 14.53
CA ASP A 423 -22.85 6.06 15.34
C ASP A 423 -23.84 7.14 14.84
N GLY A 424 -24.54 6.90 13.74
CA GLY A 424 -25.58 7.79 13.22
C GLY A 424 -25.11 9.12 12.64
N LYS A 425 -23.79 9.37 12.54
CA LYS A 425 -23.30 10.61 11.89
C LYS A 425 -23.30 10.46 10.35
N PRO A 426 -23.34 11.58 9.59
CA PRO A 426 -23.24 11.57 8.13
C PRO A 426 -22.07 10.74 7.60
N PHE A 427 -22.20 10.14 6.42
CA PHE A 427 -21.14 9.30 5.85
C PHE A 427 -19.82 10.05 5.73
N TRP A 428 -19.85 11.21 5.04
CA TRP A 428 -18.75 12.18 5.04
C TRP A 428 -18.88 13.15 6.22
N ASP A 429 -17.80 13.31 6.98
CA ASP A 429 -17.72 14.10 8.20
C ASP A 429 -17.87 15.62 8.01
N ASP A 430 -17.65 16.12 6.79
CA ASP A 430 -17.73 17.54 6.43
C ASP A 430 -19.14 18.00 5.98
N LYS A 431 -20.16 17.16 6.15
CA LYS A 431 -21.54 17.52 5.78
C LYS A 431 -22.03 18.71 6.61
N GLY A 432 -22.38 19.80 5.92
CA GLY A 432 -22.85 21.06 6.52
C GLY A 432 -21.72 22.03 6.90
N ASP A 433 -20.47 21.70 6.63
CA ASP A 433 -19.32 22.58 6.81
C ASP A 433 -19.18 23.61 5.67
N GLN A 434 -18.54 24.76 5.94
CA GLN A 434 -18.33 25.80 4.92
C GLN A 434 -17.45 25.33 3.75
N TYR A 435 -16.60 24.33 3.99
CA TYR A 435 -15.74 23.73 2.98
C TYR A 435 -16.26 22.38 2.48
N GLN A 436 -17.51 22.00 2.82
CA GLN A 436 -18.08 20.70 2.48
C GLN A 436 -17.75 20.26 1.04
N SER A 437 -17.24 19.04 0.92
CA SER A 437 -16.95 18.38 -0.35
C SER A 437 -18.21 18.21 -1.19
N SER A 438 -18.10 18.35 -2.52
CA SER A 438 -19.27 18.23 -3.38
C SER A 438 -19.78 16.80 -3.44
N SER A 439 -21.10 16.67 -3.56
CA SER A 439 -21.74 15.38 -3.84
C SER A 439 -21.43 14.85 -5.26
N PHE A 440 -20.79 15.65 -6.11
CA PHE A 440 -20.37 15.20 -7.44
C PHE A 440 -19.04 14.43 -7.38
N ILE A 441 -18.05 14.95 -6.65
CA ILE A 441 -16.74 14.29 -6.49
C ILE A 441 -16.79 13.23 -5.39
N TYR A 442 -17.53 13.48 -4.31
CA TYR A 442 -17.66 12.60 -3.15
C TYR A 442 -19.12 12.17 -2.93
N PRO A 443 -19.75 11.45 -3.88
CA PRO A 443 -21.12 10.98 -3.72
C PRO A 443 -21.23 9.92 -2.62
N ASP A 444 -22.22 10.09 -1.73
CA ASP A 444 -22.60 9.11 -0.71
C ASP A 444 -22.83 7.71 -1.32
N PRO A 445 -22.51 6.63 -0.59
CA PRO A 445 -22.90 5.29 -1.01
C PRO A 445 -24.42 5.09 -0.96
N PRO A 446 -24.98 4.16 -1.76
CA PRO A 446 -26.38 3.78 -1.64
C PRO A 446 -26.76 3.40 -0.21
N GLU A 447 -27.90 3.90 0.30
CA GLU A 447 -28.30 3.73 1.69
C GLU A 447 -28.43 2.26 2.16
N TRP A 448 -28.66 1.34 1.22
CA TRP A 448 -28.80 -0.09 1.48
C TRP A 448 -27.45 -0.83 1.55
N GLN A 449 -26.34 -0.18 1.21
CA GLN A 449 -25.05 -0.84 1.05
C GLN A 449 -24.54 -1.40 2.40
N THR A 450 -24.31 -2.71 2.38
CA THR A 450 -23.67 -3.49 3.44
C THR A 450 -22.54 -4.32 2.86
N VAL A 451 -21.67 -4.86 3.71
CA VAL A 451 -20.53 -5.67 3.28
C VAL A 451 -20.43 -6.94 4.11
N PHE A 452 -20.16 -8.08 3.47
CA PHE A 452 -19.83 -9.31 4.17
C PHE A 452 -18.37 -9.29 4.66
N ILE A 453 -18.17 -9.05 5.95
CA ILE A 453 -16.87 -9.27 6.60
C ILE A 453 -16.73 -10.75 6.87
N ASN A 454 -15.92 -11.44 6.07
CA ASN A 454 -15.80 -12.90 6.09
C ASN A 454 -14.52 -13.40 6.76
N ALA A 455 -13.58 -12.50 7.08
CA ALA A 455 -12.37 -12.84 7.82
C ALA A 455 -12.70 -13.28 9.25
N GLU A 456 -11.99 -14.28 9.74
CA GLU A 456 -12.30 -14.91 11.01
C GLU A 456 -12.00 -14.01 12.22
N LYS A 457 -12.56 -14.38 13.38
CA LYS A 457 -12.28 -13.68 14.65
C LYS A 457 -10.80 -13.79 15.03
N VAL A 458 -10.17 -12.69 15.43
CA VAL A 458 -8.82 -12.66 16.04
C VAL A 458 -8.92 -12.72 17.57
N PRO A 459 -7.85 -13.08 18.31
CA PRO A 459 -7.93 -13.20 19.77
C PRO A 459 -8.32 -11.91 20.48
N GLU A 460 -7.82 -10.76 20.00
CA GLU A 460 -8.10 -9.44 20.55
C GLU A 460 -8.68 -8.52 19.48
N PRO A 461 -9.98 -8.59 19.20
CA PRO A 461 -10.62 -7.66 18.27
C PRO A 461 -10.53 -6.23 18.78
N ILE A 462 -10.43 -5.28 17.85
CA ILE A 462 -10.49 -3.85 18.17
C ILE A 462 -11.94 -3.48 18.46
N ASP A 463 -12.16 -3.01 19.69
CA ASP A 463 -13.46 -2.55 20.14
C ASP A 463 -13.98 -1.35 19.32
N ALA A 464 -15.29 -1.34 19.07
CA ALA A 464 -15.96 -0.22 18.40
C ALA A 464 -15.70 1.13 19.09
N THR A 465 -15.59 1.16 20.41
CA THR A 465 -15.33 2.38 21.20
C THR A 465 -13.95 2.97 20.93
N LYS A 466 -12.92 2.14 20.70
CA LYS A 466 -11.57 2.59 20.31
C LYS A 466 -11.53 3.18 18.90
N LEU A 467 -12.54 2.88 18.10
CA LEU A 467 -12.71 3.37 16.74
C LEU A 467 -13.72 4.53 16.65
N ALA A 468 -14.30 5.01 17.76
CA ALA A 468 -15.30 6.07 17.71
C ALA A 468 -14.79 7.40 17.08
N ASN A 469 -13.50 7.70 17.29
CA ASN A 469 -12.81 8.88 16.75
C ASN A 469 -11.78 8.49 15.67
N PHE A 470 -12.08 7.43 14.90
CA PHE A 470 -11.21 6.95 13.84
C PHE A 470 -11.11 7.92 12.66
N ASP A 471 -12.25 8.51 12.28
CA ASP A 471 -12.43 9.43 11.15
C ASP A 471 -11.96 10.83 11.55
N VAL A 472 -10.87 11.30 10.92
CA VAL A 472 -10.23 12.57 11.26
C VAL A 472 -10.86 13.69 10.44
N THR A 473 -11.34 14.73 11.13
CA THR A 473 -12.09 15.80 10.50
C THR A 473 -11.36 17.15 10.55
N ARG A 474 -11.56 17.98 9.52
CA ARG A 474 -11.21 19.41 9.56
C ARG A 474 -12.36 20.29 10.07
N VAL A 475 -13.55 19.75 10.32
CA VAL A 475 -14.72 20.56 10.69
C VAL A 475 -14.38 21.38 11.95
N GLY A 476 -14.57 22.69 11.85
CA GLY A 476 -14.19 23.66 12.89
C GLY A 476 -12.75 24.19 12.82
N MET A 477 -11.94 23.73 11.86
CA MET A 477 -10.64 24.31 11.53
C MET A 477 -10.78 25.45 10.53
N GLU A 478 -10.04 26.54 10.75
CA GLU A 478 -10.06 27.71 9.87
C GLU A 478 -8.66 28.34 9.81
N HIS A 479 -8.31 28.90 8.64
CA HIS A 479 -7.15 29.80 8.57
C HIS A 479 -7.54 31.16 9.14
N ASP A 480 -7.54 31.24 10.47
CA ASP A 480 -7.82 32.45 11.23
C ASP A 480 -6.54 33.24 11.54
N ALA A 481 -6.64 34.30 12.35
CA ALA A 481 -5.50 35.13 12.72
C ALA A 481 -4.36 34.38 13.42
N ARG A 482 -4.59 33.15 13.90
CA ARG A 482 -3.58 32.29 14.53
C ARG A 482 -2.72 31.55 13.49
N GLN A 483 -3.22 31.37 12.26
CA GLN A 483 -2.51 30.73 11.14
C GLN A 483 -1.99 29.32 11.48
N ILE A 484 -2.80 28.48 12.13
CA ILE A 484 -2.38 27.16 12.62
C ILE A 484 -2.82 26.02 11.71
N ASP A 485 -4.00 26.11 11.08
CA ASP A 485 -4.66 24.97 10.44
C ASP A 485 -4.42 24.86 8.92
N GLY A 486 -3.72 25.84 8.35
CA GLY A 486 -3.43 25.86 6.91
C GLY A 486 -2.45 24.74 6.50
N TRP A 487 -2.57 24.28 5.25
CA TRP A 487 -1.80 23.17 4.68
C TRP A 487 -0.28 23.35 4.84
N GLY A 488 0.22 24.54 4.55
CA GLY A 488 1.64 24.89 4.66
C GLY A 488 2.05 25.41 6.05
N GLU A 489 1.12 25.50 7.00
CA GLU A 489 1.37 26.09 8.32
C GLU A 489 2.14 25.16 9.25
N PHE A 490 2.88 25.79 10.17
CA PHE A 490 3.58 25.10 11.24
C PHE A 490 2.66 24.92 12.42
N ASN A 491 2.47 23.67 12.84
CA ASN A 491 1.69 23.35 14.02
C ASN A 491 2.58 23.44 15.27
N PRO A 492 2.34 24.41 16.18
CA PRO A 492 3.20 24.62 17.34
C PRO A 492 3.19 23.45 18.31
N ASP A 493 2.07 22.73 18.41
CA ASP A 493 1.93 21.58 19.31
C ASP A 493 2.70 20.37 18.79
N LYS A 494 2.63 20.12 17.48
CA LYS A 494 3.34 19.03 16.82
C LYS A 494 4.81 19.36 16.52
N LYS A 495 5.20 20.64 16.62
CA LYS A 495 6.52 21.19 16.25
C LYS A 495 6.95 20.91 14.80
N ASN A 496 5.97 20.67 13.92
CA ASN A 496 6.16 20.26 12.54
C ASN A 496 5.12 20.97 11.65
N LYS A 497 5.31 20.96 10.32
CA LYS A 497 4.23 21.37 9.39
C LYS A 497 3.03 20.43 9.45
N ASN A 498 1.85 20.95 9.14
CA ASN A 498 0.62 20.15 9.03
C ASN A 498 0.73 19.06 7.95
N ASP A 499 1.44 19.38 6.85
CA ASP A 499 1.81 18.43 5.80
C ASP A 499 3.30 18.58 5.50
N ASN A 500 4.05 17.47 5.63
CA ASN A 500 5.49 17.42 5.41
C ASN A 500 5.88 17.42 3.92
N THR A 501 4.91 17.35 3.01
CA THR A 501 5.12 17.38 1.57
C THR A 501 4.96 18.77 0.96
N TYR A 502 4.34 19.73 1.67
CA TYR A 502 4.05 21.09 1.18
C TYR A 502 5.26 21.76 0.50
N ASP A 503 6.43 21.66 1.12
CA ASP A 503 7.66 22.29 0.61
C ASP A 503 8.14 21.74 -0.73
N ASN A 504 7.84 20.47 -1.02
CA ASN A 504 8.15 19.87 -2.32
C ASN A 504 7.12 20.26 -3.40
N TYR A 505 5.97 20.79 -2.99
CA TYR A 505 4.84 21.10 -3.86
C TYR A 505 4.67 22.58 -4.16
N ILE A 506 4.95 23.48 -3.22
CA ILE A 506 4.76 24.94 -3.38
C ILE A 506 5.40 25.50 -4.66
N ASN A 507 6.59 24.98 -5.00
CA ASN A 507 7.35 25.39 -6.18
C ASN A 507 6.70 24.95 -7.50
N LEU A 508 5.81 23.97 -7.46
CA LEU A 508 5.13 23.38 -8.61
C LEU A 508 3.84 24.11 -8.99
N TYR A 509 3.23 24.83 -8.04
CA TYR A 509 1.99 25.55 -8.32
C TYR A 509 2.27 26.77 -9.22
N PRO A 510 1.46 26.98 -10.27
CA PRO A 510 1.61 28.11 -11.16
C PRO A 510 1.31 29.42 -10.43
N ASN A 511 1.96 30.47 -10.89
CA ASN A 511 1.67 31.83 -10.44
C ASN A 511 0.27 32.26 -10.94
N GLN A 512 -0.43 33.09 -10.16
CA GLN A 512 -1.68 33.75 -10.55
C GLN A 512 -1.48 35.21 -10.92
N ASP A 513 -2.35 35.73 -11.79
CA ASP A 513 -2.45 37.15 -12.08
C ASP A 513 -3.18 37.88 -10.95
N ILE A 514 -2.50 38.83 -10.32
CA ILE A 514 -3.08 39.74 -9.33
C ILE A 514 -3.52 41.02 -10.01
N VAL A 515 -4.81 41.35 -9.89
CA VAL A 515 -5.36 42.62 -10.38
C VAL A 515 -4.87 43.75 -9.49
N ILE A 516 -4.06 44.64 -10.07
CA ILE A 516 -3.46 45.80 -9.38
C ILE A 516 -4.17 47.13 -9.68
N GLY A 517 -5.15 47.10 -10.59
CA GLY A 517 -5.97 48.26 -10.92
C GLY A 517 -6.81 48.04 -12.17
N PHE A 518 -7.47 49.09 -12.62
CA PHE A 518 -8.26 49.09 -13.85
C PHE A 518 -7.81 50.23 -14.75
N LYS A 519 -7.64 49.93 -16.04
CA LYS A 519 -7.34 50.91 -17.08
C LYS A 519 -8.60 51.19 -17.88
N ASN A 520 -8.98 52.46 -18.00
CA ASN A 520 -10.03 52.85 -18.94
C ASN A 520 -9.47 52.84 -20.36
N VAL A 521 -10.05 52.01 -21.23
CA VAL A 521 -9.78 51.95 -22.67
C VAL A 521 -10.92 52.52 -23.51
N GLY A 522 -11.96 53.05 -22.86
CA GLY A 522 -13.06 53.78 -23.48
C GLY A 522 -12.83 55.29 -23.48
N THR A 523 -13.86 56.04 -23.86
CA THR A 523 -13.85 57.51 -23.79
C THR A 523 -14.32 57.98 -22.42
N GLU A 524 -14.24 59.28 -22.12
CA GLU A 524 -14.82 59.83 -20.88
C GLU A 524 -16.34 59.66 -20.82
N ALA A 525 -17.02 59.67 -21.97
CA ALA A 525 -18.48 59.49 -22.05
C ALA A 525 -18.90 58.01 -22.00
N GLU A 526 -18.03 57.08 -22.42
CA GLU A 526 -18.28 55.63 -22.40
C GLU A 526 -17.04 54.90 -21.87
N PRO A 527 -16.81 54.87 -20.54
CA PRO A 527 -15.66 54.21 -19.96
C PRO A 527 -15.76 52.68 -20.13
N ARG A 528 -14.66 52.07 -20.57
CA ARG A 528 -14.50 50.61 -20.62
C ARG A 528 -13.28 50.24 -19.79
N LEU A 529 -13.52 49.74 -18.58
CA LEU A 529 -12.46 49.33 -17.67
C LEU A 529 -12.00 47.92 -17.99
N ILE A 530 -10.70 47.76 -18.22
CA ILE A 530 -10.05 46.45 -18.27
C ILE A 530 -9.13 46.29 -17.06
N PRO A 531 -9.08 45.10 -16.44
CA PRO A 531 -8.17 44.85 -15.33
C PRO A 531 -6.71 44.95 -15.82
N VAL A 532 -5.87 45.60 -15.02
CA VAL A 532 -4.41 45.54 -15.17
C VAL A 532 -3.90 44.55 -14.13
N SER A 533 -3.20 43.52 -14.58
CA SER A 533 -2.62 42.50 -13.71
C SER A 533 -1.10 42.52 -13.70
N ARG A 534 -0.53 41.95 -12.65
CA ARG A 534 0.86 41.46 -12.62
C ARG A 534 0.86 40.02 -12.13
N GLU A 535 1.93 39.29 -12.40
CA GLU A 535 2.12 37.98 -11.75
C GLU A 535 2.31 38.15 -10.24
N GLU A 536 1.78 37.20 -9.46
CA GLU A 536 2.03 37.10 -8.02
C GLU A 536 3.52 36.86 -7.74
N THR A 537 4.00 37.39 -6.61
CA THR A 537 5.34 37.03 -6.09
C THR A 537 5.31 35.65 -5.45
N PHE A 538 6.48 35.08 -5.15
CA PHE A 538 6.56 33.81 -4.45
C PHE A 538 5.93 33.89 -3.05
N GLU A 539 6.14 34.99 -2.33
CA GLU A 539 5.56 35.21 -1.00
C GLU A 539 4.03 35.30 -1.05
N GLU A 540 3.48 35.92 -2.09
CA GLU A 540 2.03 35.97 -2.31
C GLU A 540 1.46 34.60 -2.65
N LYS A 541 2.20 33.81 -3.45
CA LYS A 541 1.85 32.41 -3.74
C LYS A 541 1.89 31.54 -2.49
N ASP A 542 2.96 31.63 -1.70
CA ASP A 542 3.09 30.90 -0.44
C ASP A 542 1.93 31.22 0.48
N LEU A 543 1.62 32.51 0.66
CA LEU A 543 0.48 32.94 1.46
C LEU A 543 -0.83 32.35 0.93
N ARG A 544 -1.08 32.41 -0.39
CA ARG A 544 -2.30 31.88 -1.01
C ARG A 544 -2.47 30.37 -0.86
N LEU A 545 -1.38 29.60 -0.88
CA LEU A 545 -1.42 28.14 -0.81
C LEU A 545 -1.41 27.63 0.63
N ARG A 546 -0.60 28.24 1.51
CA ARG A 546 -0.49 27.83 2.91
C ARG A 546 -1.81 28.01 3.67
N THR A 547 -2.68 28.93 3.25
CA THR A 547 -3.97 29.19 3.92
C THR A 547 -5.03 28.13 3.68
N TYR A 548 -4.84 27.22 2.71
CA TYR A 548 -5.85 26.19 2.43
C TYR A 548 -5.95 25.18 3.57
N VAL A 549 -7.13 24.97 4.14
CA VAL A 549 -7.36 23.97 5.20
C VAL A 549 -7.73 22.63 4.56
N SER A 550 -6.75 21.72 4.49
CA SER A 550 -6.89 20.40 3.90
C SER A 550 -7.87 19.51 4.68
N GLN A 551 -8.69 18.74 3.96
CA GLN A 551 -9.47 17.66 4.55
C GLN A 551 -8.57 16.43 4.75
N PRO A 552 -8.44 15.91 5.98
CA PRO A 552 -7.75 14.65 6.23
C PRO A 552 -8.35 13.53 5.36
N THR A 553 -7.49 12.68 4.82
CA THR A 553 -7.91 11.70 3.81
C THR A 553 -8.26 10.34 4.37
N ASP A 554 -7.80 10.06 5.59
CA ASP A 554 -7.72 8.75 6.24
C ASP A 554 -7.09 7.63 5.41
N HIS A 555 -6.39 7.98 4.32
CA HIS A 555 -5.92 7.02 3.33
C HIS A 555 -4.82 6.08 3.86
N SER A 556 -3.87 6.62 4.65
CA SER A 556 -2.77 5.84 5.24
C SER A 556 -3.05 5.38 6.67
N THR A 557 -4.29 5.53 7.17
CA THR A 557 -4.63 5.20 8.56
C THR A 557 -4.49 3.71 8.86
N LEU A 558 -4.95 2.84 7.96
CA LEU A 558 -4.85 1.38 8.10
C LEU A 558 -3.42 0.91 8.43
N PRO A 559 -2.40 1.14 7.57
CA PRO A 559 -1.05 0.68 7.85
C PRO A 559 -0.35 1.40 9.01
N MET A 560 -0.78 2.63 9.36
CA MET A 560 -0.19 3.40 10.47
C MET A 560 -0.81 3.08 11.84
N ARG A 561 -1.92 2.35 11.88
CA ARG A 561 -2.64 2.12 13.13
C ARG A 561 -2.07 0.92 13.89
N ALA A 562 -1.46 1.20 15.04
CA ALA A 562 -0.71 0.20 15.80
C ALA A 562 -1.56 -0.98 16.31
N ASP A 563 -2.76 -0.72 16.81
CA ASP A 563 -3.70 -1.77 17.26
C ASP A 563 -4.13 -2.67 16.09
N PHE A 564 -4.43 -2.09 14.92
CA PHE A 564 -4.78 -2.85 13.71
C PHE A 564 -3.64 -3.76 13.24
N MET A 565 -2.43 -3.22 13.15
CA MET A 565 -1.29 -4.01 12.70
C MET A 565 -0.91 -5.11 13.71
N SER A 566 -0.96 -4.82 15.02
CA SER A 566 -0.56 -5.78 16.07
C SER A 566 -1.64 -6.80 16.44
N GLN A 567 -2.92 -6.43 16.41
CA GLN A 567 -4.03 -7.28 16.87
C GLN A 567 -4.76 -7.99 15.73
N VAL A 568 -4.75 -7.40 14.52
CA VAL A 568 -5.48 -7.96 13.36
C VAL A 568 -4.52 -8.51 12.32
N VAL A 569 -3.68 -7.65 11.73
CA VAL A 569 -2.81 -8.07 10.62
C VAL A 569 -1.83 -9.16 11.05
N ALA A 570 -1.22 -9.04 12.24
CA ALA A 570 -0.31 -10.05 12.78
C ALA A 570 -0.92 -11.46 12.90
N TYR A 571 -2.25 -11.57 13.07
CA TYR A 571 -2.97 -12.85 13.17
C TYR A 571 -3.50 -13.35 11.82
N ASP A 572 -3.64 -12.48 10.83
CA ASP A 572 -3.99 -12.86 9.45
C ASP A 572 -2.75 -13.27 8.63
N LEU A 573 -1.54 -12.90 9.06
CA LEU A 573 -0.30 -13.35 8.41
C LEU A 573 -0.18 -14.89 8.43
N PRO A 574 0.30 -15.53 7.34
CA PRO A 574 0.77 -16.91 7.40
C PRO A 574 2.07 -16.98 8.20
N ILE A 575 2.20 -18.04 9.00
CA ILE A 575 3.43 -18.36 9.73
C ILE A 575 3.96 -19.67 9.15
N GLY A 576 5.23 -19.71 8.75
CA GLY A 576 5.85 -20.93 8.22
C GLY A 576 7.36 -20.89 8.27
N TYR A 577 8.02 -21.79 7.54
CA TYR A 577 9.49 -21.90 7.57
C TYR A 577 10.15 -20.60 7.09
N CYS A 578 11.36 -20.33 7.58
CA CYS A 578 12.15 -19.18 7.14
C CYS A 578 13.64 -19.47 7.33
N ASP A 579 14.18 -20.39 6.54
CA ASP A 579 15.59 -20.79 6.55
C ASP A 579 16.51 -19.60 6.20
N ALA A 580 16.03 -18.63 5.42
CA ALA A 580 16.73 -17.37 5.14
C ALA A 580 17.09 -16.57 6.40
N THR A 581 16.44 -16.83 7.54
CA THR A 581 16.79 -16.22 8.85
C THR A 581 18.26 -16.43 9.20
N TRP A 582 18.84 -17.54 8.75
CA TRP A 582 20.22 -17.93 9.06
C TRP A 582 21.22 -17.60 7.94
N ASP A 583 20.81 -16.80 6.95
CA ASP A 583 21.70 -16.28 5.91
C ASP A 583 21.64 -14.75 5.91
N LYS A 584 22.54 -14.14 6.68
CA LYS A 584 22.59 -12.69 6.88
C LYS A 584 22.92 -11.96 5.59
N GLU A 585 23.87 -12.46 4.80
CA GLU A 585 24.24 -11.88 3.51
C GLU A 585 23.05 -11.86 2.55
N PHE A 586 22.30 -12.96 2.47
CA PHE A 586 21.11 -13.02 1.61
C PHE A 586 20.03 -12.05 2.06
N MET A 587 19.72 -12.01 3.35
CA MET A 587 18.73 -11.04 3.87
C MET A 587 19.17 -9.60 3.67
N ALA A 588 20.47 -9.29 3.76
CA ALA A 588 21.01 -7.98 3.46
C ALA A 588 20.89 -7.64 1.96
N ASP A 589 21.18 -8.60 1.07
CA ASP A 589 21.01 -8.45 -0.38
C ASP A 589 19.55 -8.20 -0.77
N LEU A 590 18.60 -8.96 -0.18
CA LEU A 590 17.17 -8.74 -0.41
C LEU A 590 16.73 -7.34 0.02
N ARG A 591 17.13 -6.88 1.21
CA ARG A 591 16.80 -5.52 1.70
C ARG A 591 17.39 -4.44 0.80
N ARG A 592 18.64 -4.62 0.34
CA ARG A 592 19.28 -3.72 -0.61
C ARG A 592 18.53 -3.68 -1.95
N LYS A 593 18.15 -4.83 -2.52
CA LYS A 593 17.38 -4.91 -3.78
C LYS A 593 15.96 -4.35 -3.66
N ALA A 594 15.36 -4.45 -2.48
CA ALA A 594 14.03 -3.92 -2.20
C ALA A 594 14.02 -2.37 -2.20
N ASP A 595 15.10 -1.70 -1.81
CA ASP A 595 15.25 -0.25 -1.99
C ASP A 595 15.99 0.06 -3.30
N TRP A 596 15.24 0.51 -4.32
CA TRP A 596 15.79 0.87 -5.62
C TRP A 596 16.87 1.96 -5.60
N VAL A 597 16.90 2.77 -4.54
CA VAL A 597 17.89 3.83 -4.34
C VAL A 597 19.23 3.26 -3.82
N GLN A 598 19.20 2.09 -3.18
CA GLN A 598 20.37 1.41 -2.64
C GLN A 598 20.80 0.20 -3.49
N GLY A 599 19.85 -0.46 -4.15
CA GLY A 599 20.06 -1.68 -4.92
C GLY A 599 20.73 -1.51 -6.27
N GLU A 600 21.25 -0.31 -6.57
CA GLU A 600 21.90 0.01 -7.84
C GLU A 600 21.03 -0.28 -9.07
N ASP A 601 19.70 -0.11 -8.94
CA ASP A 601 18.76 -0.26 -10.05
C ASP A 601 19.14 0.69 -11.20
N PRO A 602 19.51 0.19 -12.39
CA PRO A 602 19.92 1.03 -13.52
C PRO A 602 18.85 2.05 -13.93
N TYR A 603 17.58 1.77 -13.65
CA TYR A 603 16.47 2.68 -13.88
C TYR A 603 16.62 3.99 -13.09
N LEU A 604 17.15 3.95 -11.86
CA LEU A 604 17.32 5.13 -11.03
C LEU A 604 18.20 6.19 -11.73
N PHE A 605 19.26 5.76 -12.41
CA PHE A 605 20.22 6.67 -13.05
C PHE A 605 19.84 7.01 -14.50
N SER A 606 19.24 6.07 -15.21
CA SER A 606 18.86 6.27 -16.62
C SER A 606 17.52 6.97 -16.80
N GLY A 607 16.59 6.80 -15.84
CA GLY A 607 15.18 7.15 -16.00
C GLY A 607 14.45 6.30 -17.04
N ILE A 608 15.06 5.21 -17.52
CA ILE A 608 14.50 4.32 -18.54
C ILE A 608 14.14 3.00 -17.85
N PRO A 609 12.84 2.70 -17.64
CA PRO A 609 12.42 1.45 -17.00
C PRO A 609 12.66 0.26 -17.93
N ASP A 610 12.85 -0.92 -17.35
CA ASP A 610 12.99 -2.15 -18.12
C ASP A 610 11.72 -2.46 -18.92
N LYS A 611 11.91 -3.08 -20.09
CA LYS A 611 10.79 -3.55 -20.91
C LYS A 611 10.22 -4.83 -20.31
N VAL A 612 9.23 -4.68 -19.43
CA VAL A 612 8.51 -5.79 -18.81
C VAL A 612 7.32 -6.18 -19.69
N PRO A 613 7.21 -7.44 -20.18
CA PRO A 613 6.01 -7.88 -20.89
C PRO A 613 4.82 -7.93 -19.93
N GLU A 614 3.64 -7.55 -20.42
CA GLU A 614 2.40 -7.67 -19.64
C GLU A 614 1.97 -9.14 -19.59
N PRO A 615 1.74 -9.72 -18.39
CA PRO A 615 1.28 -11.10 -18.24
C PRO A 615 -0.11 -11.32 -18.82
N ASP A 616 -0.31 -12.47 -19.46
CA ASP A 616 -1.62 -12.90 -20.00
C ASP A 616 -2.70 -13.08 -18.92
N LEU A 617 -2.29 -13.15 -17.65
CA LEU A 617 -3.19 -13.22 -16.50
C LEU A 617 -4.01 -11.92 -16.30
N ILE A 618 -3.56 -10.81 -16.88
CA ILE A 618 -4.24 -9.51 -16.82
C ILE A 618 -5.16 -9.37 -18.03
N SER A 619 -6.47 -9.20 -17.78
CA SER A 619 -7.44 -9.04 -18.85
C SER A 619 -7.27 -7.69 -19.56
N ARG A 620 -7.40 -7.75 -20.89
CA ARG A 620 -7.48 -6.59 -21.78
C ARG A 620 -8.88 -6.36 -22.34
N ASP A 621 -9.88 -7.11 -21.86
CA ASP A 621 -11.25 -6.98 -22.35
C ASP A 621 -11.78 -5.58 -22.02
N THR A 622 -12.04 -4.78 -23.04
CA THR A 622 -12.53 -3.42 -22.87
C THR A 622 -14.06 -3.39 -22.76
N VAL A 623 -14.61 -2.28 -22.26
CA VAL A 623 -16.06 -2.03 -22.26
C VAL A 623 -16.66 -2.13 -23.67
N ILE A 624 -15.90 -1.74 -24.70
CA ILE A 624 -16.32 -1.83 -26.10
C ILE A 624 -16.40 -3.29 -26.55
N ASP A 625 -15.42 -4.12 -26.16
CA ASP A 625 -15.42 -5.55 -26.49
C ASP A 625 -16.61 -6.27 -25.87
N GLU A 626 -16.92 -5.97 -24.62
CA GLU A 626 -18.08 -6.52 -23.92
C GLU A 626 -19.40 -6.12 -24.59
N PHE A 627 -19.55 -4.84 -24.95
CA PHE A 627 -20.71 -4.35 -25.69
C PHE A 627 -20.89 -5.07 -27.05
N ASN A 628 -19.80 -5.24 -27.79
CA ASN A 628 -19.80 -5.94 -29.07
C ASN A 628 -20.18 -7.43 -28.90
N LYS A 629 -19.63 -8.11 -27.88
CA LYS A 629 -19.99 -9.49 -27.51
C LYS A 629 -21.48 -9.60 -27.18
N ALA A 630 -22.03 -8.67 -26.39
CA ALA A 630 -23.45 -8.65 -26.03
C ALA A 630 -24.37 -8.46 -27.25
N GLN A 631 -24.03 -7.53 -28.16
CA GLN A 631 -24.79 -7.33 -29.40
C GLN A 631 -24.78 -8.57 -30.30
N SER A 632 -23.63 -9.24 -30.42
CA SER A 632 -23.52 -10.47 -31.22
C SER A 632 -24.40 -11.60 -30.66
N LYS A 633 -24.44 -11.79 -29.34
CA LYS A 633 -25.32 -12.78 -28.67
C LYS A 633 -26.81 -12.45 -28.88
N LEU A 634 -27.18 -11.17 -28.81
CA LEU A 634 -28.56 -10.71 -29.08
C LEU A 634 -28.97 -10.98 -30.53
N SER A 635 -28.05 -10.76 -31.48
CA SER A 635 -28.29 -11.09 -32.89
C SER A 635 -28.49 -12.60 -33.08
N ALA A 636 -27.63 -13.44 -32.47
CA ALA A 636 -27.74 -14.90 -32.53
C ALA A 636 -29.04 -15.41 -31.88
N TYR A 637 -29.43 -14.87 -30.72
CA TYR A 637 -30.69 -15.20 -30.05
C TYR A 637 -31.92 -14.82 -30.90
N ARG A 638 -31.88 -13.67 -31.58
CA ARG A 638 -32.93 -13.25 -32.52
C ARG A 638 -32.99 -14.11 -33.78
N SER A 639 -31.86 -14.66 -34.23
CA SER A 639 -31.80 -15.60 -35.35
C SER A 639 -32.38 -16.97 -34.98
N VAL A 640 -32.11 -17.46 -33.77
CA VAL A 640 -32.61 -18.76 -33.29
C VAL A 640 -34.11 -18.72 -32.96
N ASN A 641 -34.63 -17.60 -32.45
CA ASN A 641 -36.08 -17.45 -32.16
C ASN A 641 -36.91 -16.94 -33.34
N LYS A 642 -36.32 -16.80 -34.53
CA LYS A 642 -37.02 -16.55 -35.81
C LYS A 642 -37.10 -17.81 -36.68
N ALA A 643 -36.48 -18.91 -36.25
CA ALA A 643 -36.70 -20.26 -36.77
C ALA A 643 -37.77 -20.94 -35.90
#